data_AF-A0A0A2VRP6-F1
#
_entry.id   AF-A0A0A2VRP6-F1
#
_cell.length_a   1.000
_cell.length_b   1.000
_cell.length_c   1.000
_cell.angle_alpha   90.00
_cell.angle_beta   90.00
_cell.angle_gamma   90.00
#
_symmetry.space_group_name_H-M   'P 1'
#
loop_
_entity.id
_entity.type
_entity.pdbx_description
1 polymer ?
#
loop_
_entity_poly.entity_id
_entity_poly.type
_entity_poly.pdbx_seq_one_letter_code
_entity_poly.pdbx_strand_id
1 'polypeptide(L)'
;MIRGLLLFTVKPLAGAKKATARARFMYCMGSEATVVGTYSVDYALLLSVDSHLYIFTPWRDRQELLLVRDQLYADTQDDADPDARRARQNLAVARISMWVHRGNCPHMVESTALLFAAVLSDDMAATQSAGSSTYAVRAAYSAAFSRFVTGLLDGHQDKLRKQSMYSLAKTIGLPATFVELRHQATHEQLPSLAKLRPAAHTALDWIWHYYWKQLDQASDAPAPQDPCKEAILCYLREEDENRRQTLIARELSRWKMDKLMAAIKELQATLPGNQVYLKCMKLKQELLAMEKAKPHAPAAAETDPASQVSKPATSEGNGTQEDESDDDDIGWSKYKGQWKPKPIGILAVSRAMHIQSIPMWVGTSNNYAYLVVDDKSKDAVIIDPANPPEVAPVLKDATAAGKINLTSIVNTHHHWDHAGGNKQLLEDLGNPKLGIIGGKDCEGVTQTPKHGEVFKIGDISVRAVHTPCHTQDSICYYMEDNTGKAVFTGDTLFISGEYCSPLSSALIVELCLITDSISGCGRFFEGNATEMDEALNKRLAALPDDTVVYPGHEYTKANVQFAISVLQSEPVKALQDFAENNKVTTGRFTIGDEKKHNVFMRLDDPVVQKATGATDPVKVMAQLREMKNSFNFRTPPKRKPAAAATTAPRAPRQSKLAKEHNVSAQEENEIQEAYSLFAEPMDGEKHGVLPIDDVKSALIALGIPPSSPAELREFLSILDPDDEGYATYEPFFAIAALKFHNQAEDDNDGAGAAHRAALDEAFGLFTNHQGGPISLAHLRRVAAVLKEDVDEELLKDMILEANGGAGVARGVKMDEFDEVMRRAGVWR
;
A
#
# COMPACT_ATOMS: atom_id res chain seq x y z
N MET A 1 -31.19 38.39 -3.44
CA MET A 1 -29.74 38.11 -3.47
C MET A 1 -28.98 39.43 -3.61
N ILE A 2 -28.48 40.00 -2.51
CA ILE A 2 -27.55 41.15 -2.55
C ILE A 2 -26.24 40.65 -1.93
N ARG A 3 -25.19 40.56 -2.74
CA ARG A 3 -23.85 40.12 -2.34
C ARG A 3 -23.19 41.22 -1.51
N GLY A 4 -22.79 40.90 -0.28
CA GLY A 4 -21.81 41.72 0.45
C GLY A 4 -20.46 41.67 -0.27
N LEU A 5 -19.95 42.83 -0.70
CA LEU A 5 -18.66 42.96 -1.38
C LEU A 5 -17.56 43.15 -0.32
N LEU A 6 -16.59 42.23 -0.23
CA LEU A 6 -15.32 42.52 0.46
C LEU A 6 -14.42 43.28 -0.53
N LEU A 7 -14.30 44.60 -0.34
CA LEU A 7 -13.40 45.45 -1.11
C LEU A 7 -12.06 45.60 -0.37
N PHE A 8 -11.01 44.99 -0.90
CA PHE A 8 -9.64 45.29 -0.51
C PHE A 8 -9.10 46.41 -1.40
N THR A 9 -8.99 47.64 -0.86
CA THR A 9 -8.25 48.71 -1.53
C THR A 9 -6.83 48.78 -0.96
N VAL A 10 -5.84 48.35 -1.76
CA VAL A 10 -4.43 48.59 -1.48
C VAL A 10 -4.03 49.88 -2.19
N LYS A 11 -3.90 51.00 -1.47
CA LYS A 11 -3.27 52.21 -2.01
C LYS A 11 -1.78 52.21 -1.62
N PRO A 12 -0.84 52.24 -2.59
CA PRO A 12 0.55 52.49 -2.26
C PRO A 12 0.71 53.98 -1.92
N LEU A 13 0.98 54.27 -0.65
CA LEU A 13 1.46 55.60 -0.25
C LEU A 13 2.96 55.66 -0.55
N ALA A 14 3.34 56.49 -1.52
CA ALA A 14 4.74 56.76 -1.82
C ALA A 14 5.41 57.35 -0.58
N GLY A 15 6.42 56.64 -0.04
CA GLY A 15 7.35 57.18 0.97
C GLY A 15 7.30 56.58 2.39
N ALA A 16 6.48 55.58 2.70
CA ALA A 16 6.46 54.97 4.04
C ALA A 16 7.26 53.65 4.10
N LYS A 17 8.23 53.55 5.03
CA LYS A 17 9.04 52.34 5.31
C LYS A 17 8.26 51.16 5.95
N LYS A 18 6.94 51.26 6.08
CA LYS A 18 6.04 50.18 6.51
C LYS A 18 4.73 50.31 5.72
N ALA A 19 4.42 49.33 4.88
CA ALA A 19 3.10 49.23 4.25
C ALA A 19 2.11 48.68 5.27
N THR A 20 1.15 49.50 5.70
CA THR A 20 -0.01 49.07 6.48
C THR A 20 -1.21 49.01 5.55
N ALA A 21 -1.71 47.81 5.26
CA ALA A 21 -3.01 47.64 4.61
C ALA A 21 -4.10 47.70 5.69
N ARG A 22 -5.04 48.64 5.56
CA ARG A 22 -6.23 48.72 6.42
C ARG A 22 -7.39 48.05 5.69
N ALA A 23 -7.88 46.92 6.21
CA ALA A 23 -9.18 46.39 5.80
C ALA A 23 -10.27 47.19 6.52
N ARG A 24 -11.22 47.76 5.76
CA ARG A 24 -12.41 48.42 6.30
C ARG A 24 -13.63 47.57 5.97
N PHE A 25 -14.38 47.18 7.00
CA PHE A 25 -15.73 46.68 6.82
C PHE A 25 -16.67 47.89 6.70
N MET A 26 -17.34 48.03 5.55
CA MET A 26 -18.42 48.99 5.36
C MET A 26 -19.73 48.24 5.21
N TYR A 27 -20.72 48.62 6.02
CA TYR A 27 -22.10 48.20 5.87
C TYR A 27 -22.86 49.36 5.22
N CYS A 28 -23.58 49.11 4.13
CA CYS A 28 -24.50 50.10 3.54
C CYS A 28 -25.94 49.64 3.74
N MET A 29 -26.67 50.34 4.59
CA MET A 29 -28.13 50.32 4.64
C MET A 29 -28.61 51.72 4.26
N GLY A 30 -29.00 51.94 3.01
CA GLY A 30 -29.40 53.27 2.52
C GLY A 30 -28.23 54.24 2.28
N SER A 31 -28.52 55.55 2.30
CA SER A 31 -27.64 56.63 1.82
C SER A 31 -26.49 57.03 2.77
N GLU A 32 -26.29 56.34 3.88
CA GLU A 32 -25.19 56.61 4.80
C GLU A 32 -24.43 55.32 5.15
N ALA A 33 -23.10 55.40 5.15
CA ALA A 33 -22.21 54.28 5.44
C ALA A 33 -21.52 54.48 6.80
N THR A 34 -21.62 53.51 7.70
CA THR A 34 -21.00 53.53 9.03
C THR A 34 -19.93 52.44 9.14
N VAL A 35 -18.77 52.78 9.73
CA VAL A 35 -17.62 51.87 9.89
C VAL A 35 -17.75 51.12 11.22
N VAL A 36 -17.77 49.79 11.18
CA VAL A 36 -18.06 48.93 12.37
C VAL A 36 -16.79 48.33 12.99
N GLY A 37 -15.60 48.52 12.41
CA GLY A 37 -14.35 48.11 13.07
C GLY A 37 -13.09 48.19 12.19
N THR A 38 -11.93 48.28 12.84
CA THR A 38 -10.60 48.24 12.21
C THR A 38 -9.75 47.18 12.89
N TYR A 39 -9.26 46.20 12.13
CA TYR A 39 -8.27 45.23 12.60
C TYR A 39 -6.90 45.56 11.99
N SER A 40 -5.88 45.59 12.83
CA SER A 40 -4.49 45.71 12.41
C SER A 40 -3.89 44.30 12.38
N VAL A 41 -3.46 43.85 11.20
CA VAL A 41 -2.75 42.58 11.05
C VAL A 41 -1.26 42.90 11.03
N ASP A 42 -0.51 42.37 12.00
CA ASP A 42 0.95 42.49 12.01
C ASP A 42 1.56 41.64 10.90
N TYR A 43 1.94 42.29 9.80
CA TYR A 43 2.63 41.71 8.64
C TYR A 43 4.12 41.38 8.92
N ALA A 44 4.50 41.13 10.17
CA ALA A 44 5.90 40.90 10.54
C ALA A 44 6.42 39.49 10.19
N LEU A 45 5.54 38.53 9.89
CA LEU A 45 5.92 37.13 9.57
C LEU A 45 5.88 36.77 8.08
N LEU A 46 5.37 37.65 7.21
CA LEU A 46 5.19 37.38 5.77
C LEU A 46 6.30 37.96 4.87
N LEU A 47 7.27 38.68 5.43
CA LEU A 47 8.40 39.27 4.69
C LEU A 47 9.71 38.47 4.82
N SER A 48 9.67 37.23 5.32
CA SER A 48 10.85 36.38 5.53
C SER A 48 10.91 35.11 4.66
N VAL A 49 10.04 35.00 3.65
CA VAL A 49 10.02 33.86 2.71
C VAL A 49 10.26 34.41 1.32
N ASP A 50 11.22 33.83 0.60
CA ASP A 50 11.64 34.24 -0.74
C ASP A 50 10.42 34.34 -1.68
N SER A 51 9.97 35.57 -1.96
CA SER A 51 8.71 35.88 -2.66
C SER A 51 8.73 35.55 -4.17
N HIS A 52 9.72 34.80 -4.63
CA HIS A 52 9.95 34.46 -6.03
C HIS A 52 9.49 33.04 -6.43
N LEU A 53 8.99 32.23 -5.49
CA LEU A 53 8.65 30.82 -5.76
C LEU A 53 7.14 30.50 -5.89
N TYR A 54 6.26 31.50 -5.85
CA TYR A 54 4.81 31.27 -5.95
C TYR A 54 4.27 31.65 -7.33
N ILE A 55 3.78 30.65 -8.06
CA ILE A 55 3.00 30.83 -9.29
C ILE A 55 1.53 30.58 -8.94
N PHE A 56 0.69 31.61 -9.07
CA PHE A 56 -0.74 31.51 -8.81
C PHE A 56 -1.48 31.01 -10.04
N THR A 57 -2.28 29.97 -9.85
CA THR A 57 -3.08 29.36 -10.90
C THR A 57 -4.58 29.46 -10.59
N PRO A 58 -5.46 29.53 -11.61
CA PRO A 58 -6.90 29.64 -11.39
C PRO A 58 -7.60 28.30 -11.14
N TRP A 59 -6.98 27.17 -11.46
CA TRP A 59 -7.44 25.85 -11.06
C TRP A 59 -7.08 25.57 -9.59
N ARG A 60 -7.72 24.56 -9.01
CA ARG A 60 -7.50 24.10 -7.63
C ARG A 60 -6.18 23.36 -7.49
N ASP A 61 -5.95 22.43 -8.41
CA ASP A 61 -4.79 21.53 -8.42
C ASP A 61 -4.50 21.05 -9.86
N ARG A 62 -3.41 20.30 -10.03
CA ARG A 62 -2.98 19.79 -11.34
C ARG A 62 -3.98 18.78 -11.92
N GLN A 63 -4.68 18.02 -11.09
CA GLN A 63 -5.64 17.02 -11.56
C GLN A 63 -6.85 17.70 -12.22
N GLU A 64 -7.35 18.79 -11.65
CA GLU A 64 -8.43 19.58 -12.26
C GLU A 64 -8.04 20.11 -13.66
N LEU A 65 -6.78 20.52 -13.83
CA LEU A 65 -6.25 20.98 -15.12
C LEU A 65 -6.17 19.84 -16.15
N LEU A 66 -5.67 18.68 -15.76
CA LEU A 66 -5.56 17.50 -16.63
C LEU A 66 -6.95 16.97 -17.01
N LEU A 67 -7.89 16.94 -16.07
CA LEU A 67 -9.27 16.56 -16.36
C LEU A 67 -9.89 17.43 -17.45
N VAL A 68 -9.68 18.75 -17.40
CA VAL A 68 -10.19 19.68 -18.43
C VAL A 68 -9.52 19.44 -19.78
N ARG A 69 -8.21 19.15 -19.80
CA ARG A 69 -7.50 18.78 -21.03
C ARG A 69 -8.14 17.55 -21.67
N ASP A 70 -8.32 16.50 -20.88
CA ASP A 70 -8.81 15.21 -21.37
C ASP A 70 -10.27 15.33 -21.83
N GLN A 71 -11.10 16.12 -21.13
CA GLN A 71 -12.48 16.43 -21.57
C GLN A 71 -12.54 17.17 -22.92
N LEU A 72 -11.52 17.95 -23.28
CA LEU A 72 -11.45 18.67 -24.55
C LEU A 72 -10.91 17.81 -25.70
N TYR A 73 -9.85 17.03 -25.44
CA TYR A 73 -9.03 16.34 -26.45
C TYR A 73 -9.12 14.81 -26.45
N ALA A 74 -9.97 14.19 -25.62
CA ALA A 74 -10.15 12.72 -25.61
C ALA A 74 -10.36 12.15 -27.04
N ASP A 75 -9.77 10.98 -27.29
CA ASP A 75 -9.69 10.39 -28.61
C ASP A 75 -11.08 10.13 -29.20
N THR A 76 -11.25 10.54 -30.45
CA THR A 76 -12.52 10.42 -31.19
C THR A 76 -12.93 8.99 -31.49
N GLN A 77 -12.04 8.01 -31.28
CA GLN A 77 -12.30 6.59 -31.53
C GLN A 77 -13.03 5.87 -30.38
N ASP A 78 -12.92 6.34 -29.14
CA ASP A 78 -13.53 5.70 -27.96
C ASP A 78 -14.97 6.20 -27.65
N ASP A 79 -15.39 7.30 -28.26
CA ASP A 79 -16.72 7.87 -28.02
C ASP A 79 -17.77 7.31 -28.99
N ALA A 80 -18.45 6.24 -28.56
CA ALA A 80 -19.61 5.70 -29.28
C ALA A 80 -20.82 6.67 -29.33
N ASP A 81 -20.85 7.70 -28.47
CA ASP A 81 -21.94 8.68 -28.35
C ASP A 81 -21.47 10.14 -28.56
N PRO A 82 -21.82 10.77 -29.70
CA PRO A 82 -21.52 12.17 -29.99
C PRO A 82 -22.10 13.20 -29.00
N ASP A 83 -23.24 12.91 -28.37
CA ASP A 83 -23.89 13.83 -27.44
C ASP A 83 -23.17 13.86 -26.09
N ALA A 84 -22.72 12.69 -25.61
CA ALA A 84 -21.87 12.58 -24.43
C ALA A 84 -20.56 13.35 -24.60
N ARG A 85 -19.90 13.23 -25.77
CA ARG A 85 -18.69 14.01 -26.08
C ARG A 85 -18.95 15.51 -26.02
N ARG A 86 -20.03 15.98 -26.66
CA ARG A 86 -20.44 17.39 -26.67
C ARG A 86 -20.71 17.92 -25.26
N ALA A 87 -21.38 17.13 -24.41
CA ALA A 87 -21.65 17.49 -23.02
C ALA A 87 -20.36 17.67 -22.21
N ARG A 88 -19.40 16.76 -22.36
CA ARG A 88 -18.08 16.85 -21.69
C ARG A 88 -17.29 18.09 -22.13
N GLN A 89 -17.24 18.36 -23.43
CA GLN A 89 -16.55 19.52 -23.98
C GLN A 89 -17.20 20.84 -23.53
N ASN A 90 -18.54 20.91 -23.51
CA ASN A 90 -19.27 22.06 -22.97
C ASN A 90 -18.95 22.32 -21.49
N LEU A 91 -18.87 21.26 -20.67
CA LEU A 91 -18.50 21.36 -19.26
C LEU A 91 -17.07 21.90 -19.09
N ALA A 92 -16.13 21.42 -19.91
CA ALA A 92 -14.75 21.90 -19.89
C ALA A 92 -14.64 23.39 -20.28
N VAL A 93 -15.35 23.81 -21.33
CA VAL A 93 -15.43 25.23 -21.74
C VAL A 93 -16.00 26.10 -20.62
N ALA A 94 -17.08 25.66 -19.96
CA ALA A 94 -17.67 26.38 -18.83
C ALA A 94 -16.68 26.51 -17.64
N ARG A 95 -15.93 25.45 -17.35
CA ARG A 95 -14.91 25.46 -16.29
C ARG A 95 -13.75 26.41 -16.61
N ILE A 96 -13.25 26.41 -17.84
CA ILE A 96 -12.23 27.39 -18.26
C ILE A 96 -12.77 28.81 -18.17
N SER A 97 -14.04 29.04 -18.55
CA SER A 97 -14.65 30.36 -18.40
C SER A 97 -14.65 30.83 -16.94
N MET A 98 -14.95 29.95 -15.98
CA MET A 98 -14.81 30.24 -14.56
C MET A 98 -13.37 30.60 -14.17
N TRP A 99 -12.37 29.87 -14.67
CA TRP A 99 -10.95 30.16 -14.42
C TRP A 99 -10.52 31.52 -14.98
N VAL A 100 -11.01 31.90 -16.16
CA VAL A 100 -10.76 33.23 -16.76
C VAL A 100 -11.30 34.33 -15.84
N HIS A 101 -12.50 34.17 -15.28
CA HIS A 101 -13.07 35.12 -14.32
C HIS A 101 -12.32 35.16 -12.98
N ARG A 102 -11.70 34.04 -12.56
CA ARG A 102 -10.85 33.99 -11.36
C ARG A 102 -9.53 34.75 -11.55
N GLY A 103 -9.08 34.93 -12.80
CA GLY A 103 -7.87 35.67 -13.18
C GLY A 103 -6.63 34.78 -13.30
N ASN A 104 -5.56 35.32 -13.93
CA ASN A 104 -4.29 34.61 -14.19
C ASN A 104 -4.44 33.30 -14.97
N CYS A 105 -5.48 33.17 -15.80
CA CYS A 105 -5.61 32.04 -16.72
C CYS A 105 -4.62 32.19 -17.88
N PRO A 106 -3.81 31.16 -18.20
CA PRO A 106 -2.90 31.22 -19.34
C PRO A 106 -3.67 31.44 -20.65
N HIS A 107 -3.12 32.31 -21.52
CA HIS A 107 -3.73 32.65 -22.81
C HIS A 107 -4.02 31.43 -23.69
N MET A 108 -3.17 30.40 -23.63
CA MET A 108 -3.37 29.15 -24.38
C MET A 108 -4.62 28.38 -23.92
N VAL A 109 -4.93 28.42 -22.62
CA VAL A 109 -6.12 27.77 -22.04
C VAL A 109 -7.38 28.55 -22.43
N GLU A 110 -7.36 29.88 -22.32
CA GLU A 110 -8.45 30.76 -22.78
C GLU A 110 -8.74 30.56 -24.28
N SER A 111 -7.69 30.60 -25.11
CA SER A 111 -7.80 30.44 -26.57
C SER A 111 -8.38 29.09 -26.96
N THR A 112 -8.00 28.02 -26.25
CA THR A 112 -8.56 26.67 -26.45
C THR A 112 -10.07 26.68 -26.21
N ALA A 113 -10.53 27.24 -25.08
CA ALA A 113 -11.95 27.30 -24.76
C ALA A 113 -12.75 28.14 -25.78
N LEU A 114 -12.20 29.26 -26.26
CA LEU A 114 -12.86 30.09 -27.28
C LEU A 114 -13.03 29.35 -28.61
N LEU A 115 -12.01 28.61 -29.04
CA LEU A 115 -12.07 27.81 -30.28
C LEU A 115 -13.06 26.65 -30.14
N PHE A 116 -13.03 25.91 -29.04
CA PHE A 116 -14.02 24.85 -28.79
C PHE A 116 -15.44 25.39 -28.66
N ALA A 117 -15.65 26.54 -28.02
CA ALA A 117 -16.97 27.16 -27.94
C ALA A 117 -17.54 27.50 -29.32
N ALA A 118 -16.69 27.97 -30.25
CA ALA A 118 -17.09 28.23 -31.63
C ALA A 118 -17.44 26.93 -32.38
N VAL A 119 -16.64 25.87 -32.21
CA VAL A 119 -16.90 24.54 -32.80
C VAL A 119 -18.22 23.95 -32.29
N LEU A 120 -18.43 23.95 -30.98
CA LEU A 120 -19.66 23.41 -30.36
C LEU A 120 -20.91 24.20 -30.80
N SER A 121 -20.78 25.52 -30.96
CA SER A 121 -21.88 26.36 -31.45
C SER A 121 -22.23 26.08 -32.93
N ASP A 122 -21.24 25.78 -33.77
CA ASP A 122 -21.45 25.38 -35.17
C ASP A 122 -22.14 24.02 -35.27
N ASP A 123 -21.68 23.04 -34.48
CA ASP A 123 -22.29 21.70 -34.42
C ASP A 123 -23.75 21.74 -33.94
N MET A 124 -24.07 22.62 -32.99
CA MET A 124 -25.46 22.85 -32.56
C MET A 124 -26.30 23.50 -33.66
N ALA A 125 -25.76 24.48 -34.38
CA ALA A 125 -26.43 25.12 -35.51
C ALA A 125 -26.67 24.15 -36.69
N ALA A 126 -25.85 23.11 -36.83
CA ALA A 126 -26.01 22.07 -37.83
C ALA A 126 -27.05 20.99 -37.44
N THR A 127 -27.21 20.70 -36.15
CA THR A 127 -28.05 19.57 -35.65
C THR A 127 -29.47 19.97 -35.29
N GLN A 128 -29.65 21.15 -34.72
CA GLN A 128 -30.97 21.71 -34.45
C GLN A 128 -31.24 22.74 -35.55
N SER A 129 -32.45 22.81 -36.12
CA SER A 129 -32.88 23.95 -36.95
C SER A 129 -32.96 25.27 -36.15
N ALA A 130 -32.12 25.43 -35.14
CA ALA A 130 -31.87 26.63 -34.39
C ALA A 130 -31.26 27.66 -35.33
N GLY A 131 -31.95 28.79 -35.50
CA GLY A 131 -31.57 29.92 -36.34
C GLY A 131 -30.36 30.70 -35.83
N SER A 132 -29.29 30.04 -35.39
CA SER A 132 -27.99 30.70 -35.25
C SER A 132 -27.60 31.18 -36.63
N SER A 133 -27.64 32.51 -36.83
CA SER A 133 -27.32 33.07 -38.14
C SER A 133 -25.93 32.57 -38.57
N THR A 134 -25.77 32.14 -39.83
CA THR A 134 -24.47 31.75 -40.39
C THR A 134 -23.41 32.83 -40.12
N TYR A 135 -23.84 34.09 -40.02
CA TYR A 135 -23.02 35.21 -39.59
C TYR A 135 -22.49 35.07 -38.15
N ALA A 136 -23.32 34.69 -37.18
CA ALA A 136 -22.93 34.52 -35.78
C ALA A 136 -21.84 33.45 -35.61
N VAL A 137 -21.99 32.30 -36.28
CA VAL A 137 -20.97 31.23 -36.25
C VAL A 137 -19.64 31.71 -36.86
N ARG A 138 -19.70 32.38 -38.03
CA ARG A 138 -18.51 32.98 -38.66
C ARG A 138 -17.84 34.02 -37.75
N ALA A 139 -18.63 34.85 -37.08
CA ALA A 139 -18.13 35.86 -36.15
C ALA A 139 -17.48 35.22 -34.92
N ALA A 140 -18.08 34.16 -34.36
CA ALA A 140 -17.53 33.43 -33.22
C ALA A 140 -16.15 32.83 -33.54
N TYR A 141 -16.02 32.12 -34.67
CA TYR A 141 -14.74 31.59 -35.13
C TYR A 141 -13.71 32.71 -35.37
N SER A 142 -14.11 33.78 -36.08
CA SER A 142 -13.21 34.88 -36.40
C SER A 142 -12.69 35.59 -35.14
N ALA A 143 -13.56 35.78 -34.15
CA ALA A 143 -13.20 36.38 -32.86
C ALA A 143 -12.25 35.48 -32.06
N ALA A 144 -12.60 34.19 -31.93
CA ALA A 144 -11.77 33.21 -31.22
C ALA A 144 -10.37 33.09 -31.85
N PHE A 145 -10.32 32.96 -33.19
CA PHE A 145 -9.06 32.83 -33.92
C PHE A 145 -8.22 34.12 -33.86
N SER A 146 -8.84 35.29 -34.01
CA SER A 146 -8.13 36.57 -33.91
C SER A 146 -7.57 36.80 -32.50
N ARG A 147 -8.31 36.40 -31.46
CA ARG A 147 -7.87 36.47 -30.05
C ARG A 147 -6.68 35.54 -29.81
N PHE A 148 -6.76 34.30 -30.29
CA PHE A 148 -5.68 33.31 -30.21
C PHE A 148 -4.37 33.86 -30.80
N VAL A 149 -4.39 34.25 -32.08
CA VAL A 149 -3.20 34.71 -32.80
C VAL A 149 -2.64 36.00 -32.19
N THR A 150 -3.50 36.98 -31.90
CA THR A 150 -3.05 38.28 -31.38
C THR A 150 -2.45 38.13 -29.98
N GLY A 151 -3.14 37.45 -29.06
CA GLY A 151 -2.65 37.29 -27.70
C GLY A 151 -1.36 36.47 -27.60
N LEU A 152 -1.17 35.50 -28.49
CA LEU A 152 0.07 34.72 -28.56
C LEU A 152 1.23 35.60 -29.05
N LEU A 153 1.06 36.29 -30.18
CA LEU A 153 2.13 37.09 -30.78
C LEU A 153 2.48 38.32 -29.94
N ASP A 154 1.50 38.97 -29.32
CA ASP A 154 1.73 40.10 -28.43
C ASP A 154 2.53 39.68 -27.18
N GLY A 155 2.32 38.47 -26.67
CA GLY A 155 3.08 37.92 -25.55
C GLY A 155 4.57 37.69 -25.87
N HIS A 156 4.92 37.51 -27.14
CA HIS A 156 6.29 37.31 -27.62
C HIS A 156 6.94 38.57 -28.20
N GLN A 157 6.23 39.70 -28.22
CA GLN A 157 6.78 40.97 -28.71
C GLN A 157 7.82 41.54 -27.73
N ASP A 158 8.97 41.94 -28.26
CA ASP A 158 10.01 42.62 -27.46
C ASP A 158 9.59 44.08 -27.17
N LYS A 159 9.85 44.53 -25.93
CA LYS A 159 9.58 45.91 -25.50
C LYS A 159 10.52 46.92 -26.15
N LEU A 160 11.67 46.48 -26.67
CA LEU A 160 12.69 47.37 -27.23
C LEU A 160 12.60 47.57 -28.74
N ARG A 161 11.99 46.62 -29.47
CA ARG A 161 11.91 46.67 -30.95
C ARG A 161 10.55 46.21 -31.44
N LYS A 162 9.94 47.00 -32.32
CA LYS A 162 8.69 46.63 -33.00
C LYS A 162 9.01 45.61 -34.11
N GLN A 163 8.74 44.33 -33.84
CA GLN A 163 8.81 43.29 -34.86
C GLN A 163 7.45 43.10 -35.55
N SER A 164 7.46 42.69 -36.82
CA SER A 164 6.23 42.37 -37.54
C SER A 164 5.59 41.09 -37.00
N MET A 165 4.27 40.95 -37.09
CA MET A 165 3.57 39.72 -36.69
C MET A 165 4.08 38.48 -37.43
N TYR A 166 4.45 38.62 -38.71
CA TYR A 166 5.06 37.53 -39.48
C TYR A 166 6.44 37.13 -38.96
N SER A 167 7.25 38.10 -38.54
CA SER A 167 8.55 37.82 -37.93
C SER A 167 8.41 37.07 -36.60
N LEU A 168 7.48 37.51 -35.75
CA LEU A 168 7.19 36.86 -34.47
C LEU A 168 6.65 35.43 -34.69
N ALA A 169 5.71 35.26 -35.62
CA ALA A 169 5.14 33.96 -35.95
C ALA A 169 6.23 32.98 -36.42
N LYS A 170 7.17 33.44 -37.25
CA LYS A 170 8.31 32.62 -37.69
C LYS A 170 9.20 32.18 -36.52
N THR A 171 9.44 33.05 -35.54
CA THR A 171 10.27 32.73 -34.37
C THR A 171 9.67 31.64 -33.50
N ILE A 172 8.35 31.66 -33.30
CA ILE A 172 7.65 30.69 -32.44
C ILE A 172 7.15 29.45 -33.17
N GLY A 173 7.35 29.37 -34.50
CA GLY A 173 6.83 28.28 -35.33
C GLY A 173 5.32 28.31 -35.56
N LEU A 174 4.69 29.49 -35.49
CA LEU A 174 3.29 29.66 -35.85
C LEU A 174 3.15 29.77 -37.38
N PRO A 175 2.25 29.01 -38.02
CA PRO A 175 2.06 29.08 -39.47
C PRO A 175 1.73 30.50 -39.94
N ALA A 176 2.41 30.97 -41.01
CA ALA A 176 2.15 32.29 -41.60
C ALA A 176 0.69 32.45 -42.07
N THR A 177 0.06 31.36 -42.47
CA THR A 177 -1.37 31.29 -42.85
C THR A 177 -2.30 31.69 -41.70
N PHE A 178 -1.91 31.50 -40.43
CA PHE A 178 -2.70 31.96 -39.29
C PHE A 178 -2.64 33.48 -39.12
N VAL A 179 -1.47 34.07 -39.38
CA VAL A 179 -1.30 35.53 -39.38
C VAL A 179 -2.10 36.17 -40.51
N GLU A 180 -2.08 35.57 -41.70
CA GLU A 180 -2.86 35.99 -42.86
C GLU A 180 -4.37 35.89 -42.59
N LEU A 181 -4.84 34.75 -42.07
CA LEU A 181 -6.26 34.55 -41.75
C LEU A 181 -6.74 35.53 -40.66
N ARG A 182 -5.91 35.81 -39.65
CA ARG A 182 -6.20 36.84 -38.66
C ARG A 182 -6.29 38.22 -39.33
N HIS A 183 -5.35 38.58 -40.19
CA HIS A 183 -5.37 39.86 -40.90
C HIS A 183 -6.67 40.03 -41.71
N GLN A 184 -7.03 39.00 -42.49
CA GLN A 184 -8.27 38.92 -43.25
C GLN A 184 -9.50 39.08 -42.34
N ALA A 185 -9.56 38.34 -41.24
CA ALA A 185 -10.68 38.38 -40.30
C ALA A 185 -10.90 39.76 -39.63
N THR A 186 -9.83 40.54 -39.45
CA THR A 186 -9.91 41.84 -38.77
C THR A 186 -10.04 43.05 -39.69
N HIS A 187 -9.45 43.01 -40.89
CA HIS A 187 -9.32 44.18 -41.77
C HIS A 187 -10.01 44.04 -43.11
N GLU A 188 -10.32 42.82 -43.55
CA GLU A 188 -11.01 42.55 -44.80
C GLU A 188 -12.43 42.05 -44.55
N GLN A 189 -13.01 41.37 -45.54
CA GLN A 189 -14.27 40.68 -45.37
C GLN A 189 -14.08 39.42 -44.51
N LEU A 190 -15.05 39.20 -43.63
CA LEU A 190 -15.05 38.08 -42.70
C LEU A 190 -14.93 36.74 -43.45
N PRO A 191 -14.01 35.84 -43.10
CA PRO A 191 -13.80 34.59 -43.84
C PRO A 191 -15.05 33.70 -43.92
N SER A 192 -15.06 32.79 -44.90
CA SER A 192 -16.12 31.79 -45.05
C SER A 192 -15.96 30.65 -44.03
N LEU A 193 -17.05 29.97 -43.69
CA LEU A 193 -17.01 28.81 -42.79
C LEU A 193 -16.10 27.68 -43.32
N ALA A 194 -16.05 27.51 -44.65
CA ALA A 194 -15.16 26.53 -45.29
C ALA A 194 -13.68 26.80 -45.02
N LYS A 195 -13.29 28.06 -44.75
CA LYS A 195 -11.94 28.41 -44.30
C LYS A 195 -11.78 28.35 -42.79
N LEU A 196 -12.79 28.82 -42.05
CA LEU A 196 -12.72 28.96 -40.59
C LEU A 196 -12.72 27.62 -39.85
N ARG A 197 -13.55 26.65 -40.28
CA ARG A 197 -13.62 25.32 -39.66
C ARG A 197 -12.26 24.59 -39.67
N PRO A 198 -11.63 24.33 -40.83
CA PRO A 198 -10.34 23.63 -40.84
C PRO A 198 -9.26 24.45 -40.12
N ALA A 199 -9.26 25.78 -40.25
CA ALA A 199 -8.31 26.62 -39.54
C ALA A 199 -8.44 26.50 -38.01
N ALA A 200 -9.66 26.43 -37.47
CA ALA A 200 -9.91 26.24 -36.05
C ALA A 200 -9.40 24.87 -35.56
N HIS A 201 -9.64 23.79 -36.31
CA HIS A 201 -9.11 22.47 -35.98
C HIS A 201 -7.57 22.42 -36.04
N THR A 202 -6.96 23.01 -37.08
CA THR A 202 -5.49 23.11 -37.15
C THR A 202 -4.92 23.96 -36.02
N ALA A 203 -5.61 25.02 -35.60
CA ALA A 203 -5.19 25.82 -34.46
C ALA A 203 -5.28 25.03 -33.14
N LEU A 204 -6.36 24.28 -32.91
CA LEU A 204 -6.49 23.40 -31.73
C LEU A 204 -5.39 22.34 -31.68
N ASP A 205 -5.09 21.68 -32.81
CA ASP A 205 -4.00 20.71 -32.90
C ASP A 205 -2.62 21.35 -32.66
N TRP A 206 -2.40 22.56 -33.19
CA TRP A 206 -1.18 23.31 -32.92
C TRP A 206 -1.05 23.67 -31.43
N ILE A 207 -2.13 24.13 -30.80
CA ILE A 207 -2.18 24.46 -29.36
C ILE A 207 -1.90 23.22 -28.51
N TRP A 208 -2.42 22.06 -28.89
CA TRP A 208 -2.14 20.79 -28.22
C TRP A 208 -0.63 20.53 -28.15
N HIS A 209 0.06 20.57 -29.30
CA HIS A 209 1.49 20.31 -29.39
C HIS A 209 2.34 21.39 -28.71
N TYR A 210 1.89 22.65 -28.76
CA TYR A 210 2.62 23.78 -28.19
C TYR A 210 2.47 23.90 -26.66
N TYR A 211 1.32 23.51 -26.10
CA TYR A 211 1.00 23.78 -24.69
C TYR A 211 0.50 22.57 -23.90
N TRP A 212 -0.53 21.85 -24.38
CA TRP A 212 -1.22 20.83 -23.57
C TRP A 212 -0.44 19.53 -23.42
N LYS A 213 0.27 19.10 -24.48
CA LYS A 213 1.04 17.85 -24.51
C LYS A 213 2.20 17.83 -23.51
N GLN A 214 2.86 18.96 -23.32
CA GLN A 214 3.99 19.09 -22.39
C GLN A 214 3.58 19.09 -20.91
N LEU A 215 2.28 19.19 -20.60
CA LEU A 215 1.80 19.12 -19.21
C LEU A 215 2.01 17.72 -18.59
N ASP A 216 2.26 16.68 -19.38
CA ASP A 216 2.58 15.34 -18.89
C ASP A 216 4.05 15.23 -18.43
N GLN A 217 4.97 15.96 -19.08
CA GLN A 217 6.42 15.85 -18.88
C GLN A 217 6.91 16.38 -17.52
N ALA A 218 6.09 17.15 -16.80
CA ALA A 218 6.40 17.57 -15.43
C ALA A 218 6.18 16.45 -14.38
N SER A 219 6.06 15.19 -14.81
CA SER A 219 6.13 14.00 -13.94
C SER A 219 7.56 13.43 -13.85
N ASP A 220 8.44 13.75 -14.81
CA ASP A 220 9.84 13.28 -14.87
C ASP A 220 10.86 14.26 -14.24
N ALA A 221 10.41 15.13 -13.32
CA ALA A 221 11.35 15.89 -12.51
C ALA A 221 12.06 14.93 -11.53
N PRO A 222 13.40 14.88 -11.49
CA PRO A 222 14.11 13.98 -10.58
C PRO A 222 13.72 14.28 -9.12
N ALA A 223 13.63 13.21 -8.32
CA ALA A 223 13.20 13.21 -6.91
C ALA A 223 13.73 14.40 -6.09
N PRO A 224 12.97 14.90 -5.09
CA PRO A 224 13.39 16.01 -4.26
C PRO A 224 14.75 15.71 -3.61
N GLN A 225 15.75 16.53 -3.93
CA GLN A 225 17.08 16.48 -3.31
C GLN A 225 16.93 16.60 -1.79
N ASP A 226 17.78 15.90 -1.02
CA ASP A 226 17.84 16.04 0.44
C ASP A 226 17.78 17.53 0.82
N PRO A 227 16.77 17.99 1.58
CA PRO A 227 16.59 19.40 1.90
C PRO A 227 17.81 20.03 2.57
N CYS A 228 18.61 19.23 3.28
CA CYS A 228 19.89 19.65 3.86
C CYS A 228 20.94 19.92 2.76
N LYS A 229 20.99 19.07 1.74
CA LYS A 229 21.89 19.19 0.58
C LYS A 229 21.52 20.40 -0.29
N GLU A 230 20.24 20.66 -0.52
CA GLU A 230 19.79 21.84 -1.26
C GLU A 230 20.14 23.15 -0.51
N ALA A 231 19.99 23.18 0.83
CA ALA A 231 20.40 24.33 1.62
C ALA A 231 21.91 24.63 1.51
N ILE A 232 22.74 23.58 1.45
CA ILE A 232 24.20 23.73 1.22
C ILE A 232 24.47 24.18 -0.22
N LEU A 233 23.76 23.64 -1.22
CA LEU A 233 23.90 24.06 -2.62
C LEU A 233 23.53 25.53 -2.81
N CYS A 234 22.48 26.02 -2.13
CA CYS A 234 22.12 27.44 -2.10
C CYS A 234 23.25 28.30 -1.52
N TYR A 235 23.89 27.87 -0.42
CA TYR A 235 25.08 28.54 0.11
C TYR A 235 26.24 28.57 -0.90
N LEU A 236 26.49 27.46 -1.61
CA LEU A 236 27.61 27.36 -2.56
C LEU A 236 27.40 28.21 -3.82
N ARG A 237 26.14 28.39 -4.25
CA ARG A 237 25.73 29.23 -5.39
C ARG A 237 25.70 30.72 -5.05
N GLU A 238 25.58 31.09 -3.78
CA GLU A 238 25.52 32.49 -3.35
C GLU A 238 26.89 33.18 -3.44
N GLU A 239 26.94 34.32 -4.12
CA GLU A 239 28.16 35.08 -4.37
C GLU A 239 28.36 36.20 -3.32
N ASP A 240 27.26 36.72 -2.75
CA ASP A 240 27.27 37.79 -1.73
C ASP A 240 27.65 37.26 -0.33
N GLU A 241 28.68 37.86 0.28
CA GLU A 241 29.24 37.42 1.56
C GLU A 241 28.33 37.71 2.77
N ASN A 242 27.55 38.79 2.74
CA ASN A 242 26.57 39.11 3.80
C ASN A 242 25.37 38.16 3.76
N ARG A 243 24.95 37.75 2.55
CA ARG A 243 23.88 36.75 2.37
C ARG A 243 24.33 35.35 2.79
N ARG A 244 25.57 34.96 2.49
CA ARG A 244 26.15 33.69 2.97
C ARG A 244 26.15 33.59 4.49
N GLN A 245 26.56 34.65 5.19
CA GLN A 245 26.55 34.65 6.66
C GLN A 245 25.12 34.52 7.24
N THR A 246 24.14 35.10 6.53
CA THR A 246 22.73 34.99 6.89
C THR A 246 22.18 33.57 6.66
N LEU A 247 22.57 32.91 5.57
CA LEU A 247 22.22 31.51 5.28
C LEU A 247 22.80 30.56 6.33
N ILE A 248 24.03 30.78 6.78
CA ILE A 248 24.62 30.00 7.87
C ILE A 248 23.82 30.18 9.17
N ALA A 249 23.57 31.43 9.57
CA ALA A 249 22.92 31.74 10.85
C ALA A 249 21.45 31.31 10.92
N ARG A 250 20.73 31.28 9.78
CA ARG A 250 19.28 31.04 9.75
C ARG A 250 18.84 29.71 9.16
N GLU A 251 19.52 29.21 8.12
CA GLU A 251 19.09 28.02 7.38
C GLU A 251 19.95 26.81 7.77
N LEU A 252 21.28 26.95 7.74
CA LEU A 252 22.17 25.83 8.09
C LEU A 252 22.18 25.55 9.59
N SER A 253 22.04 26.56 10.46
CA SER A 253 21.97 26.40 11.92
C SER A 253 20.80 25.56 12.44
N ARG A 254 19.76 25.33 11.61
CA ARG A 254 18.59 24.49 11.95
C ARG A 254 18.89 22.99 11.87
N TRP A 255 19.98 22.61 11.21
CA TRP A 255 20.35 21.21 11.00
C TRP A 255 21.39 20.77 12.02
N LYS A 256 21.32 19.49 12.44
CA LYS A 256 22.34 18.89 13.32
C LYS A 256 23.71 18.91 12.63
N MET A 257 24.78 19.20 13.38
CA MET A 257 26.14 19.32 12.83
C MET A 257 26.56 18.06 12.06
N ASP A 258 26.29 16.86 12.59
CA ASP A 258 26.63 15.59 11.93
C ASP A 258 25.99 15.46 10.53
N LYS A 259 24.74 15.93 10.39
CA LYS A 259 24.00 15.88 9.11
C LYS A 259 24.56 16.88 8.10
N LEU A 260 24.93 18.08 8.53
CA LEU A 260 25.60 19.08 7.68
C LEU A 260 26.96 18.58 7.22
N MET A 261 27.74 17.97 8.12
CA MET A 261 29.08 17.48 7.82
C MET A 261 29.06 16.28 6.88
N ALA A 262 28.08 15.39 7.01
CA ALA A 262 27.85 14.28 6.07
C ALA A 262 27.48 14.81 4.68
N ALA A 263 26.54 15.75 4.58
CA ALA A 263 26.12 16.34 3.31
C ALA A 263 27.23 17.16 2.62
N ILE A 264 28.04 17.90 3.38
CA ILE A 264 29.22 18.61 2.85
C ILE A 264 30.25 17.61 2.31
N LYS A 265 30.52 16.51 3.03
CA LYS A 265 31.46 15.47 2.60
C LYS A 265 30.99 14.80 1.30
N GLU A 266 29.69 14.53 1.19
CA GLU A 266 29.10 13.98 -0.03
C GLU A 266 29.20 14.96 -1.20
N LEU A 267 28.90 16.24 -0.99
CA LEU A 267 29.03 17.29 -2.01
C LEU A 267 30.48 17.53 -2.45
N GLN A 268 31.44 17.40 -1.54
CA GLN A 268 32.88 17.43 -1.85
C GLN A 268 33.32 16.28 -2.75
N ALA A 269 32.71 15.10 -2.60
CA ALA A 269 33.01 13.93 -3.41
C ALA A 269 32.27 13.91 -4.76
N THR A 270 31.14 14.61 -4.87
CA THR A 270 30.23 14.49 -6.03
C THR A 270 30.29 15.67 -6.99
N LEU A 271 30.64 16.88 -6.54
CA LEU A 271 30.69 18.06 -7.42
C LEU A 271 32.09 18.29 -8.03
N PRO A 272 32.21 18.42 -9.37
CA PRO A 272 33.49 18.70 -10.03
C PRO A 272 33.89 20.18 -9.90
N GLY A 273 35.15 20.45 -9.55
CA GLY A 273 35.78 21.78 -9.63
C GLY A 273 36.43 22.28 -8.33
N ASN A 274 37.69 22.73 -8.43
CA ASN A 274 38.49 23.19 -7.28
C ASN A 274 37.83 24.35 -6.51
N GLN A 275 37.07 25.21 -7.19
CA GLN A 275 36.36 26.34 -6.57
C GLN A 275 35.21 25.88 -5.66
N VAL A 276 34.49 24.82 -6.05
CA VAL A 276 33.39 24.25 -5.25
C VAL A 276 33.95 23.56 -4.01
N TYR A 277 35.05 22.82 -4.18
CA TYR A 277 35.76 22.19 -3.07
C TYR A 277 36.25 23.21 -2.02
N LEU A 278 36.85 24.32 -2.46
CA LEU A 278 37.30 25.41 -1.58
C LEU A 278 36.13 26.08 -0.83
N LYS A 279 35.00 26.30 -1.50
CA LYS A 279 33.79 26.85 -0.87
C LYS A 279 33.20 25.90 0.19
N CYS A 280 33.16 24.59 -0.09
CA CYS A 280 32.75 23.57 0.89
C CYS A 280 33.69 23.54 2.11
N MET A 281 34.99 23.69 1.89
CA MET A 281 35.99 23.75 2.97
C MET A 281 35.84 25.03 3.82
N LYS A 282 35.58 26.18 3.20
CA LYS A 282 35.32 27.45 3.90
C LYS A 282 34.05 27.34 4.77
N LEU A 283 32.96 26.80 4.23
CA LEU A 283 31.73 26.54 4.98
C LEU A 283 31.96 25.63 6.19
N LYS A 284 32.69 24.53 5.99
CA LYS A 284 33.06 23.60 7.07
C LYS A 284 33.83 24.29 8.19
N GLN A 285 34.77 25.18 7.86
CA GLN A 285 35.52 25.95 8.86
C GLN A 285 34.63 26.95 9.62
N GLU A 286 33.73 27.64 8.91
CA GLU A 286 32.80 28.60 9.50
C GLU A 286 31.80 27.92 10.47
N LEU A 287 31.27 26.76 10.11
CA LEU A 287 30.37 25.98 10.98
C LEU A 287 31.07 25.47 12.24
N LEU A 288 32.30 24.96 12.13
CA LEU A 288 33.10 24.50 13.28
C LEU A 288 33.52 25.66 14.21
N ALA A 289 33.79 26.84 13.64
CA ALA A 289 34.07 28.04 14.43
C ALA A 289 32.84 28.52 15.22
N MET A 290 31.65 28.45 14.63
CA MET A 290 30.39 28.75 15.32
C MET A 290 30.07 27.78 16.46
N GLU A 291 30.36 26.49 16.27
CA GLU A 291 30.14 25.49 17.31
C GLU A 291 31.06 25.71 18.52
N LYS A 292 32.32 26.06 18.29
CA LYS A 292 33.27 26.45 19.35
C LYS A 292 32.90 27.75 20.06
N ALA A 293 32.10 28.61 19.44
CA ALA A 293 31.67 29.90 20.00
C ALA A 293 30.38 29.82 20.84
N LYS A 294 29.72 28.65 20.95
CA LYS A 294 28.57 28.48 21.86
C LYS A 294 29.06 28.42 23.32
N PRO A 295 28.60 29.31 24.23
CA PRO A 295 28.99 29.25 25.63
C PRO A 295 28.40 28.01 26.31
N HIS A 296 29.25 27.22 26.99
CA HIS A 296 28.84 26.14 27.88
C HIS A 296 28.10 26.73 29.09
N ALA A 297 26.85 26.32 29.30
CA ALA A 297 26.11 26.61 30.54
C ALA A 297 26.54 25.62 31.65
N PRO A 298 26.76 26.07 32.90
CA PRO A 298 27.14 25.19 34.00
C PRO A 298 25.93 24.46 34.61
N ALA A 299 26.26 23.36 35.30
CA ALA A 299 25.38 22.37 35.90
C ALA A 299 24.56 22.86 37.12
N ALA A 300 23.52 22.08 37.43
CA ALA A 300 22.44 22.29 38.38
C ALA A 300 22.82 22.58 39.84
N ALA A 301 21.95 23.33 40.54
CA ALA A 301 21.74 23.24 41.99
C ALA A 301 20.34 23.72 42.38
N GLU A 302 19.66 22.94 43.22
CA GLU A 302 18.39 23.21 43.89
C GLU A 302 18.53 24.32 44.96
N THR A 303 17.48 25.10 45.22
CA THR A 303 16.92 25.44 46.57
C THR A 303 15.82 26.52 46.48
N ASP A 304 14.69 26.24 47.12
CA ASP A 304 13.56 27.11 47.51
C ASP A 304 13.98 28.12 48.61
N PRO A 305 13.14 29.02 49.20
CA PRO A 305 11.82 29.59 48.83
C PRO A 305 11.70 31.14 49.06
N ALA A 306 10.54 31.69 48.71
CA ALA A 306 9.88 32.89 49.28
C ALA A 306 10.44 34.32 49.02
N SER A 307 9.63 35.16 48.34
CA SER A 307 9.08 36.39 48.95
C SER A 307 7.89 36.94 48.16
N GLN A 308 6.82 37.16 48.91
CA GLN A 308 5.52 37.71 48.52
C GLN A 308 5.60 39.23 48.33
N VAL A 309 4.77 39.78 47.44
CA VAL A 309 4.00 41.01 47.74
C VAL A 309 2.57 40.87 47.19
N SER A 310 1.64 41.27 48.04
CA SER A 310 0.20 41.03 48.14
C SER A 310 -0.71 41.96 47.32
N LYS A 311 -1.79 41.37 46.76
CA LYS A 311 -3.27 41.58 46.97
C LYS A 311 -3.81 42.96 47.42
N PRO A 312 -5.07 43.33 47.06
CA PRO A 312 -6.31 42.72 47.62
C PRO A 312 -7.40 42.44 46.53
N ALA A 313 -8.24 41.38 46.54
CA ALA A 313 -9.14 40.73 47.52
C ALA A 313 -10.35 41.61 47.92
N THR A 314 -11.57 41.29 47.45
CA THR A 314 -12.69 40.62 48.16
C THR A 314 -13.92 40.66 47.22
N SER A 315 -14.97 39.85 47.27
CA SER A 315 -15.33 38.54 47.86
C SER A 315 -16.78 38.24 47.41
N GLU A 316 -17.09 36.97 47.15
CA GLU A 316 -18.40 36.31 47.34
C GLU A 316 -19.62 36.69 46.48
N GLY A 317 -20.26 35.65 45.92
CA GLY A 317 -21.58 35.73 45.31
C GLY A 317 -22.03 34.41 44.70
N ASN A 318 -22.87 33.70 45.43
CA ASN A 318 -23.46 32.40 45.15
C ASN A 318 -24.46 32.42 43.96
N GLY A 319 -24.53 31.31 43.24
CA GLY A 319 -25.55 30.82 42.29
C GLY A 319 -26.62 31.74 41.70
N THR A 320 -26.74 31.69 40.37
CA THR A 320 -28.03 31.49 39.67
C THR A 320 -27.77 30.84 38.32
N GLN A 321 -28.53 29.77 38.03
CA GLN A 321 -28.86 29.35 36.67
C GLN A 321 -29.34 30.59 35.91
N GLU A 322 -28.68 30.93 34.82
CA GLU A 322 -29.28 31.75 33.78
C GLU A 322 -29.47 30.84 32.57
N ASP A 323 -30.75 30.62 32.31
CA ASP A 323 -31.31 30.00 31.13
C ASP A 323 -30.64 30.57 29.87
N GLU A 324 -29.92 29.74 29.12
CA GLU A 324 -29.65 30.03 27.70
C GLU A 324 -31.00 29.88 26.99
N SER A 325 -31.73 30.99 26.93
CA SER A 325 -32.89 31.17 26.08
C SER A 325 -32.49 30.85 24.64
N ASP A 326 -33.25 29.93 24.05
CA ASP A 326 -33.40 29.76 22.61
C ASP A 326 -33.61 31.12 21.95
N ASP A 327 -32.57 31.65 21.31
CA ASP A 327 -32.71 32.58 20.20
C ASP A 327 -32.43 31.77 18.93
N ASP A 328 -33.50 31.17 18.43
CA ASP A 328 -33.62 30.80 17.03
C ASP A 328 -33.34 32.02 16.14
N ASP A 329 -32.67 31.75 15.03
CA ASP A 329 -32.61 32.59 13.83
C ASP A 329 -31.69 33.82 13.82
N ILE A 330 -30.40 33.57 13.59
CA ILE A 330 -29.71 34.21 12.45
C ILE A 330 -28.74 33.15 11.92
N GLY A 331 -28.81 32.77 10.63
CA GLY A 331 -28.05 31.67 10.00
C GLY A 331 -26.50 31.78 9.98
N TRP A 332 -25.89 32.24 11.06
CA TRP A 332 -24.47 32.44 11.31
C TRP A 332 -24.13 31.95 12.72
N SER A 333 -23.32 30.89 12.81
CA SER A 333 -22.79 30.41 14.09
C SER A 333 -21.26 30.52 14.10
N LYS A 334 -20.69 31.01 15.19
CA LYS A 334 -19.24 30.93 15.42
C LYS A 334 -18.86 29.46 15.66
N TYR A 335 -17.78 28.99 15.05
CA TYR A 335 -17.27 27.62 15.25
C TYR A 335 -17.04 27.34 16.74
N LYS A 336 -17.72 26.32 17.29
CA LYS A 336 -17.57 25.86 18.67
C LYS A 336 -16.50 24.74 18.71
N GLY A 337 -15.52 24.84 19.61
CA GLY A 337 -14.43 23.86 19.79
C GLY A 337 -13.02 24.38 19.41
N GLN A 338 -12.00 23.52 19.52
CA GLN A 338 -10.61 23.90 19.22
C GLN A 338 -10.41 24.04 17.70
N TRP A 339 -10.20 25.27 17.23
CA TRP A 339 -9.91 25.57 15.83
C TRP A 339 -8.54 25.05 15.42
N LYS A 340 -8.48 24.26 14.34
CA LYS A 340 -7.23 23.81 13.70
C LYS A 340 -6.98 24.64 12.44
N PRO A 341 -5.83 25.33 12.29
CA PRO A 341 -5.51 26.09 11.08
C PRO A 341 -5.50 25.18 9.84
N LYS A 342 -6.29 25.54 8.82
CA LYS A 342 -6.35 24.87 7.51
C LYS A 342 -6.12 25.89 6.41
N PRO A 343 -5.55 25.52 5.26
CA PRO A 343 -5.43 26.42 4.12
C PRO A 343 -6.82 26.80 3.56
N ILE A 344 -6.92 28.02 3.01
CA ILE A 344 -8.16 28.58 2.45
C ILE A 344 -8.66 27.71 1.29
N GLY A 345 -9.97 27.43 1.24
CA GLY A 345 -10.59 26.65 0.17
C GLY A 345 -10.61 25.14 0.40
N ILE A 346 -9.86 24.63 1.38
CA ILE A 346 -10.07 23.29 1.91
C ILE A 346 -11.18 23.38 2.96
N LEU A 347 -12.42 23.33 2.49
CA LEU A 347 -13.46 22.73 3.31
C LEU A 347 -13.03 21.28 3.46
N ALA A 348 -12.72 20.85 4.68
CA ALA A 348 -12.75 19.42 4.93
C ALA A 348 -14.20 19.03 4.61
N VAL A 349 -14.43 18.46 3.44
CA VAL A 349 -15.50 17.50 3.31
C VAL A 349 -15.03 16.41 4.27
N SER A 350 -15.47 16.47 5.54
CA SER A 350 -15.40 15.28 6.36
C SER A 350 -16.12 14.23 5.53
N ARG A 351 -15.43 13.12 5.22
CA ARG A 351 -16.13 12.01 4.56
C ARG A 351 -17.38 11.75 5.40
N ALA A 352 -18.55 11.69 4.77
CA ALA A 352 -19.77 11.36 5.52
C ALA A 352 -19.64 9.93 6.08
N MET A 353 -18.97 9.04 5.35
CA MET A 353 -18.52 7.73 5.80
C MET A 353 -17.10 7.80 6.37
N HIS A 354 -16.97 7.60 7.68
CA HIS A 354 -15.70 7.45 8.37
C HIS A 354 -15.36 5.97 8.55
N ILE A 355 -14.15 5.57 8.15
CA ILE A 355 -13.66 4.20 8.28
C ILE A 355 -12.40 4.23 9.15
N GLN A 356 -12.45 3.52 10.27
CA GLN A 356 -11.32 3.29 11.16
C GLN A 356 -10.90 1.83 11.08
N SER A 357 -9.68 1.59 10.59
CA SER A 357 -9.05 0.27 10.67
C SER A 357 -8.58 0.01 12.10
N ILE A 358 -8.94 -1.13 12.66
CA ILE A 358 -8.50 -1.63 13.95
C ILE A 358 -7.64 -2.87 13.65
N PRO A 359 -6.31 -2.75 13.72
CA PRO A 359 -5.44 -3.92 13.67
C PRO A 359 -5.78 -4.83 14.84
N MET A 360 -5.85 -6.14 14.58
CA MET A 360 -6.11 -7.13 15.61
C MET A 360 -5.33 -8.41 15.38
N TRP A 361 -4.89 -9.04 16.47
CA TRP A 361 -4.14 -10.28 16.44
C TRP A 361 -5.00 -11.46 16.87
N VAL A 362 -5.16 -12.44 15.98
CA VAL A 362 -5.81 -13.72 16.31
C VAL A 362 -4.75 -14.82 16.17
N GLY A 363 -4.18 -15.23 17.31
CA GLY A 363 -2.99 -16.09 17.33
C GLY A 363 -1.79 -15.38 16.69
N THR A 364 -1.27 -15.95 15.61
CA THR A 364 -0.17 -15.37 14.81
C THR A 364 -0.66 -14.53 13.62
N SER A 365 -1.98 -14.39 13.41
CA SER A 365 -2.55 -13.71 12.23
C SER A 365 -2.73 -12.21 12.44
N ASN A 366 -2.52 -11.43 11.37
CA ASN A 366 -2.56 -9.96 11.37
C ASN A 366 -3.79 -9.47 10.61
N ASN A 367 -4.93 -9.47 11.29
CA ASN A 367 -6.24 -9.18 10.73
C ASN A 367 -6.63 -7.71 10.93
N TYR A 368 -7.60 -7.24 10.15
CA TYR A 368 -8.23 -5.94 10.33
C TYR A 368 -9.71 -6.08 10.63
N ALA A 369 -10.15 -5.43 11.71
CA ALA A 369 -11.54 -5.05 11.87
C ALA A 369 -11.74 -3.62 11.36
N TYR A 370 -12.93 -3.31 10.84
CA TYR A 370 -13.24 -1.98 10.33
C TYR A 370 -14.47 -1.39 10.99
N LEU A 371 -14.28 -0.31 11.75
CA LEU A 371 -15.37 0.49 12.27
C LEU A 371 -15.79 1.50 11.20
N VAL A 372 -16.99 1.33 10.66
CA VAL A 372 -17.59 2.23 9.66
C VAL A 372 -18.67 3.05 10.34
N VAL A 373 -18.60 4.37 10.21
CA VAL A 373 -19.50 5.31 10.90
C VAL A 373 -20.06 6.29 9.88
N ASP A 374 -21.39 6.47 9.88
CA ASP A 374 -22.05 7.59 9.23
C ASP A 374 -21.94 8.84 10.10
N ASP A 375 -21.33 9.91 9.59
CA ASP A 375 -21.03 11.13 10.34
C ASP A 375 -22.31 11.85 10.79
N LYS A 376 -23.41 11.72 10.06
CA LYS A 376 -24.65 12.45 10.36
C LYS A 376 -25.51 11.74 11.40
N SER A 377 -25.85 10.47 11.17
CA SER A 377 -26.67 9.69 12.12
C SER A 377 -25.87 9.14 13.30
N LYS A 378 -24.53 9.05 13.14
CA LYS A 378 -23.63 8.28 14.00
C LYS A 378 -23.87 6.78 13.94
N ASP A 379 -24.77 6.29 13.10
CA ASP A 379 -24.96 4.85 12.90
C ASP A 379 -23.65 4.23 12.43
N ALA A 380 -23.28 3.15 13.10
CA ALA A 380 -22.02 2.48 12.88
C ALA A 380 -22.19 0.98 12.75
N VAL A 381 -21.29 0.36 12.03
CA VAL A 381 -21.09 -1.09 12.01
C VAL A 381 -19.62 -1.42 12.24
N ILE A 382 -19.38 -2.58 12.82
CA ILE A 382 -18.05 -3.15 12.96
C ILE A 382 -17.94 -4.37 12.05
N ILE A 383 -16.95 -4.36 11.17
CA ILE A 383 -16.70 -5.43 10.20
C ILE A 383 -15.62 -6.36 10.75
N ASP A 384 -15.87 -7.67 10.70
CA ASP A 384 -14.97 -8.78 11.08
C ASP A 384 -14.31 -8.65 12.47
N PRO A 385 -15.04 -8.45 13.57
CA PRO A 385 -14.42 -8.21 14.89
C PRO A 385 -13.98 -9.51 15.59
N ALA A 386 -12.97 -10.18 15.06
CA ALA A 386 -12.56 -11.50 15.53
C ALA A 386 -11.83 -11.54 16.87
N ASN A 387 -11.21 -10.44 17.30
CA ASN A 387 -10.54 -10.33 18.61
C ASN A 387 -11.22 -9.30 19.53
N PRO A 388 -12.27 -9.67 20.30
CA PRO A 388 -13.02 -8.73 21.15
C PRO A 388 -12.17 -7.96 22.17
N PRO A 389 -11.14 -8.54 22.85
CA PRO A 389 -10.23 -7.79 23.71
C PRO A 389 -9.61 -6.53 23.08
N GLU A 390 -9.33 -6.54 21.77
CA GLU A 390 -8.78 -5.38 21.07
C GLU A 390 -9.86 -4.45 20.50
N VAL A 391 -11.00 -5.01 20.08
CA VAL A 391 -12.08 -4.26 19.41
C VAL A 391 -13.05 -3.62 20.42
N ALA A 392 -13.45 -4.35 21.46
CA ALA A 392 -14.46 -3.92 22.42
C ALA A 392 -14.10 -2.61 23.15
N PRO A 393 -12.85 -2.36 23.59
CA PRO A 393 -12.48 -1.08 24.20
C PRO A 393 -12.71 0.10 23.25
N VAL A 394 -12.34 -0.04 21.97
CA VAL A 394 -12.52 1.01 20.95
C VAL A 394 -14.01 1.33 20.76
N LEU A 395 -14.86 0.30 20.67
CA LEU A 395 -16.30 0.47 20.51
C LEU A 395 -16.95 1.07 21.76
N LYS A 396 -16.56 0.63 22.96
CA LYS A 396 -17.07 1.18 24.24
C LYS A 396 -16.70 2.64 24.40
N ASP A 397 -15.45 3.01 24.16
CA ASP A 397 -14.99 4.40 24.25
C ASP A 397 -15.69 5.30 23.24
N ALA A 398 -15.86 4.83 21.99
CA ALA A 398 -16.55 5.58 20.96
C ALA A 398 -18.05 5.75 21.27
N THR A 399 -18.70 4.72 21.80
CA THR A 399 -20.12 4.76 22.20
C THR A 399 -20.33 5.67 23.40
N ALA A 400 -19.49 5.54 24.45
CA ALA A 400 -19.55 6.37 25.64
C ALA A 400 -19.28 7.86 25.34
N ALA A 401 -18.42 8.15 24.37
CA ALA A 401 -18.16 9.50 23.89
C ALA A 401 -19.26 10.06 22.97
N GLY A 402 -20.35 9.32 22.71
CA GLY A 402 -21.43 9.72 21.80
C GLY A 402 -20.98 9.86 20.34
N LYS A 403 -19.87 9.23 19.95
CA LYS A 403 -19.32 9.32 18.59
C LYS A 403 -19.94 8.31 17.63
N ILE A 404 -20.47 7.21 18.15
CA ILE A 404 -21.09 6.15 17.37
C ILE A 404 -22.37 5.65 18.04
N ASN A 405 -23.27 5.15 17.21
CA ASN A 405 -24.43 4.34 17.55
C ASN A 405 -24.23 2.99 16.84
N LEU A 406 -23.70 1.99 17.55
CA LEU A 406 -23.40 0.69 16.94
C LEU A 406 -24.72 -0.06 16.64
N THR A 407 -24.99 -0.27 15.35
CA THR A 407 -26.26 -0.85 14.87
C THR A 407 -26.16 -2.34 14.58
N SER A 408 -25.02 -2.80 14.03
CA SER A 408 -24.81 -4.19 13.62
C SER A 408 -23.32 -4.57 13.66
N ILE A 409 -23.05 -5.87 13.81
CA ILE A 409 -21.79 -6.51 13.40
C ILE A 409 -21.96 -6.99 11.96
N VAL A 410 -20.92 -6.86 11.15
CA VAL A 410 -20.91 -7.33 9.77
C VAL A 410 -19.76 -8.31 9.60
N ASN A 411 -20.01 -9.49 9.05
CA ASN A 411 -18.97 -10.47 8.75
C ASN A 411 -18.87 -10.73 7.25
N THR A 412 -17.64 -10.83 6.76
CA THR A 412 -17.35 -11.18 5.37
C THR A 412 -17.51 -12.67 5.12
N HIS A 413 -17.07 -13.53 6.05
CA HIS A 413 -17.18 -14.98 5.96
C HIS A 413 -17.04 -15.66 7.34
N HIS A 414 -17.24 -16.98 7.39
CA HIS A 414 -17.35 -17.73 8.65
C HIS A 414 -16.04 -18.07 9.36
N HIS A 415 -14.86 -17.88 8.75
CA HIS A 415 -13.62 -18.28 9.42
C HIS A 415 -13.46 -17.58 10.76
N TRP A 416 -12.83 -18.29 11.70
CA TRP A 416 -12.75 -17.91 13.11
C TRP A 416 -12.07 -16.54 13.30
N ASP A 417 -11.06 -16.25 12.51
CA ASP A 417 -10.32 -14.99 12.51
C ASP A 417 -11.08 -13.81 11.87
N HIS A 418 -12.35 -14.00 11.51
CA HIS A 418 -13.28 -12.95 11.09
C HIS A 418 -14.57 -12.94 11.92
N ALA A 419 -15.21 -14.10 12.09
CA ALA A 419 -16.51 -14.23 12.77
C ALA A 419 -16.44 -14.80 14.19
N GLY A 420 -15.30 -15.33 14.62
CA GLY A 420 -15.16 -16.03 15.91
C GLY A 420 -15.32 -15.15 17.15
N GLY A 421 -15.12 -13.84 17.01
CA GLY A 421 -15.29 -12.89 18.10
C GLY A 421 -16.73 -12.46 18.36
N ASN A 422 -17.68 -12.86 17.52
CA ASN A 422 -19.04 -12.30 17.51
C ASN A 422 -19.76 -12.48 18.85
N LYS A 423 -19.87 -13.70 19.39
CA LYS A 423 -20.58 -13.94 20.66
C LYS A 423 -19.95 -13.20 21.82
N GLN A 424 -18.63 -13.32 21.97
CA GLN A 424 -17.89 -12.67 23.04
C GLN A 424 -18.01 -11.14 22.95
N LEU A 425 -18.00 -10.56 21.74
CA LEU A 425 -18.20 -9.13 21.56
C LEU A 425 -19.60 -8.67 22.00
N LEU A 426 -20.65 -9.45 21.67
CA LEU A 426 -22.02 -9.14 22.12
C LEU A 426 -22.12 -9.11 23.66
N GLU A 427 -21.46 -10.07 24.32
CA GLU A 427 -21.37 -10.14 25.79
C GLU A 427 -20.60 -8.96 26.35
N ASP A 428 -19.42 -8.66 25.80
CA ASP A 428 -18.56 -7.57 26.24
C ASP A 428 -19.26 -6.21 26.10
N LEU A 429 -20.01 -6.00 25.03
CA LEU A 429 -20.78 -4.78 24.79
C LEU A 429 -22.08 -4.71 25.60
N GLY A 430 -22.50 -5.82 26.24
CA GLY A 430 -23.76 -5.89 26.98
C GLY A 430 -25.01 -5.74 26.10
N ASN A 431 -24.90 -6.04 24.80
CA ASN A 431 -25.99 -5.90 23.84
C ASN A 431 -26.23 -7.21 23.06
N PRO A 432 -26.87 -8.22 23.68
CA PRO A 432 -27.08 -9.53 23.06
C PRO A 432 -28.08 -9.53 21.89
N LYS A 433 -28.74 -8.40 21.60
CA LYS A 433 -29.72 -8.25 20.51
C LYS A 433 -29.18 -7.51 19.30
N LEU A 434 -27.90 -7.12 19.31
CA LEU A 434 -27.28 -6.44 18.19
C LEU A 434 -27.31 -7.36 16.96
N GLY A 435 -27.75 -6.82 15.82
CA GLY A 435 -27.84 -7.60 14.59
C GLY A 435 -26.46 -8.03 14.08
N ILE A 436 -26.37 -9.24 13.56
CA ILE A 436 -25.19 -9.76 12.86
C ILE A 436 -25.57 -10.00 11.40
N ILE A 437 -24.91 -9.30 10.49
CA ILE A 437 -25.11 -9.38 9.05
C ILE A 437 -23.91 -10.12 8.46
N GLY A 438 -24.11 -11.23 7.74
CA GLY A 438 -22.98 -12.02 7.28
C GLY A 438 -23.33 -13.17 6.36
N GLY A 439 -22.29 -13.92 6.00
CA GLY A 439 -22.42 -15.24 5.42
C GLY A 439 -23.28 -16.14 6.31
N LYS A 440 -23.99 -17.09 5.69
CA LYS A 440 -24.95 -17.97 6.37
C LYS A 440 -24.33 -18.82 7.49
N ASP A 441 -23.02 -19.04 7.44
CA ASP A 441 -22.28 -19.92 8.35
C ASP A 441 -21.52 -19.12 9.42
N CYS A 442 -21.57 -17.78 9.40
CA CYS A 442 -20.95 -16.92 10.41
C CYS A 442 -21.57 -17.11 11.79
N GLU A 443 -20.75 -17.03 12.84
CA GLU A 443 -21.20 -17.22 14.22
C GLU A 443 -22.26 -16.18 14.62
N GLY A 444 -23.45 -16.64 14.99
CA GLY A 444 -24.52 -15.78 15.50
C GLY A 444 -25.20 -14.93 14.42
N VAL A 445 -24.98 -15.20 13.13
CA VAL A 445 -25.60 -14.46 12.03
C VAL A 445 -27.12 -14.40 12.17
N THR A 446 -27.65 -13.19 12.01
CA THR A 446 -29.10 -12.89 12.12
C THR A 446 -29.71 -12.55 10.77
N GLN A 447 -28.91 -12.04 9.83
CA GLN A 447 -29.34 -11.66 8.50
C GLN A 447 -28.26 -12.02 7.47
N THR A 448 -28.65 -12.72 6.42
CA THR A 448 -27.79 -12.99 5.27
C THR A 448 -28.37 -12.31 4.03
N PRO A 449 -27.81 -11.17 3.59
CA PRO A 449 -28.30 -10.45 2.42
C PRO A 449 -28.05 -11.27 1.15
N LYS A 450 -28.95 -11.17 0.17
CA LYS A 450 -28.77 -11.81 -1.15
C LYS A 450 -27.71 -11.10 -1.96
N HIS A 451 -27.12 -11.79 -2.93
CA HIS A 451 -26.23 -11.15 -3.90
C HIS A 451 -26.94 -9.98 -4.60
N GLY A 452 -26.30 -8.80 -4.58
CA GLY A 452 -26.82 -7.56 -5.15
C GLY A 452 -27.83 -6.83 -4.29
N GLU A 453 -28.22 -7.38 -3.13
CA GLU A 453 -29.14 -6.71 -2.20
C GLU A 453 -28.53 -5.43 -1.63
N VAL A 454 -29.34 -4.38 -1.56
CA VAL A 454 -28.94 -3.06 -1.07
C VAL A 454 -29.71 -2.73 0.20
N PHE A 455 -28.99 -2.34 1.24
CA PHE A 455 -29.53 -1.84 2.51
C PHE A 455 -28.76 -0.59 2.95
N LYS A 456 -29.16 0.02 4.07
CA LYS A 456 -28.57 1.28 4.55
C LYS A 456 -28.04 1.18 5.98
N ILE A 457 -26.99 1.95 6.24
CA ILE A 457 -26.47 2.27 7.59
C ILE A 457 -26.44 3.80 7.66
N GLY A 458 -27.39 4.41 8.36
CA GLY A 458 -27.62 5.86 8.24
C GLY A 458 -27.85 6.28 6.78
N ASP A 459 -27.04 7.23 6.30
CA ASP A 459 -27.06 7.69 4.90
C ASP A 459 -26.13 6.85 3.96
N ILE A 460 -25.37 5.88 4.49
CA ILE A 460 -24.48 5.00 3.71
C ILE A 460 -25.30 3.89 3.03
N SER A 461 -25.15 3.76 1.70
CA SER A 461 -25.72 2.66 0.92
C SER A 461 -24.75 1.48 0.91
N VAL A 462 -25.23 0.30 1.31
CA VAL A 462 -24.45 -0.94 1.37
C VAL A 462 -25.03 -1.96 0.41
N ARG A 463 -24.20 -2.47 -0.50
CA ARG A 463 -24.56 -3.55 -1.43
C ARG A 463 -23.75 -4.80 -1.12
N ALA A 464 -24.46 -5.90 -0.87
CA ALA A 464 -23.84 -7.21 -0.66
C ALA A 464 -23.40 -7.81 -2.00
N VAL A 465 -22.12 -8.13 -2.12
CA VAL A 465 -21.53 -8.75 -3.31
C VAL A 465 -21.00 -10.12 -2.90
N HIS A 466 -21.80 -11.16 -3.10
CA HIS A 466 -21.36 -12.53 -2.85
C HIS A 466 -20.13 -12.86 -3.71
N THR A 467 -19.11 -13.45 -3.11
CA THR A 467 -17.84 -13.82 -3.74
C THR A 467 -17.39 -15.21 -3.27
N PRO A 468 -18.21 -16.27 -3.52
CA PRO A 468 -17.89 -17.61 -3.08
C PRO A 468 -16.60 -18.07 -3.76
N CYS A 469 -15.63 -18.53 -2.97
CA CYS A 469 -14.45 -19.28 -3.43
C CYS A 469 -13.56 -19.61 -2.23
N HIS A 470 -13.14 -18.57 -1.50
CA HIS A 470 -12.34 -18.74 -0.29
C HIS A 470 -13.13 -19.54 0.74
N THR A 471 -14.34 -19.06 1.02
CA THR A 471 -15.44 -19.85 1.57
C THR A 471 -16.65 -19.73 0.65
N GLN A 472 -17.59 -20.66 0.75
CA GLN A 472 -18.84 -20.64 -0.01
C GLN A 472 -19.82 -19.57 0.50
N ASP A 473 -19.64 -19.09 1.73
CA ASP A 473 -20.45 -18.04 2.33
C ASP A 473 -19.83 -16.64 2.27
N SER A 474 -18.72 -16.48 1.54
CA SER A 474 -18.00 -15.20 1.39
C SER A 474 -18.85 -14.10 0.75
N ILE A 475 -18.93 -12.95 1.43
CA ILE A 475 -19.62 -11.72 0.99
C ILE A 475 -18.69 -10.52 1.14
N CYS A 476 -18.48 -9.80 0.04
CA CYS A 476 -17.88 -8.47 0.04
C CYS A 476 -18.96 -7.40 0.23
N TYR A 477 -18.68 -6.34 0.97
CA TYR A 477 -19.62 -5.23 1.19
C TYR A 477 -19.15 -3.97 0.48
N TYR A 478 -19.85 -3.60 -0.60
CA TYR A 478 -19.63 -2.34 -1.29
C TYR A 478 -20.44 -1.23 -0.60
N MET A 479 -19.76 -0.23 -0.07
CA MET A 479 -20.36 0.89 0.65
C MET A 479 -20.12 2.20 -0.11
N GLU A 480 -21.17 2.99 -0.27
CA GLU A 480 -21.09 4.30 -0.91
C GLU A 480 -21.91 5.35 -0.19
N ASP A 481 -21.37 6.57 -0.17
CA ASP A 481 -22.07 7.76 0.27
C ASP A 481 -21.89 8.87 -0.78
N ASN A 482 -22.27 10.10 -0.44
CA ASN A 482 -22.09 11.26 -1.32
C ASN A 482 -20.62 11.77 -1.38
N THR A 483 -19.70 11.19 -0.62
CA THR A 483 -18.30 11.62 -0.51
C THR A 483 -17.28 10.61 -1.05
N GLY A 484 -17.67 9.35 -1.24
CA GLY A 484 -16.78 8.30 -1.74
C GLY A 484 -17.36 6.90 -1.71
N LYS A 485 -16.50 5.95 -2.08
CA LYS A 485 -16.82 4.53 -2.27
C LYS A 485 -15.76 3.67 -1.57
N ALA A 486 -16.20 2.60 -0.93
CA ALA A 486 -15.34 1.63 -0.28
C ALA A 486 -15.87 0.21 -0.53
N VAL A 487 -14.99 -0.78 -0.53
CA VAL A 487 -15.37 -2.18 -0.53
C VAL A 487 -14.56 -2.95 0.52
N PHE A 488 -15.27 -3.69 1.37
CA PHE A 488 -14.69 -4.58 2.36
C PHE A 488 -14.68 -5.98 1.78
N THR A 489 -13.49 -6.52 1.57
CA THR A 489 -13.30 -7.70 0.71
C THR A 489 -13.01 -8.99 1.46
N GLY A 490 -12.85 -8.91 2.79
CA GLY A 490 -12.43 -10.04 3.62
C GLY A 490 -11.24 -10.73 2.96
N ASP A 491 -11.39 -12.04 2.77
CA ASP A 491 -10.33 -12.88 2.21
C ASP A 491 -10.50 -13.16 0.72
N THR A 492 -11.41 -12.46 0.03
CA THR A 492 -11.56 -12.60 -1.42
C THR A 492 -10.45 -11.86 -2.17
N LEU A 493 -10.28 -10.56 -1.91
CA LEU A 493 -9.31 -9.69 -2.58
C LEU A 493 -8.39 -9.06 -1.53
N PHE A 494 -7.09 -9.17 -1.74
CA PHE A 494 -6.04 -8.55 -0.92
C PHE A 494 -5.20 -7.59 -1.76
N ILE A 495 -4.61 -6.59 -1.10
CA ILE A 495 -3.63 -5.69 -1.72
C ILE A 495 -2.32 -6.48 -1.94
N SER A 496 -1.59 -6.19 -3.01
CA SER A 496 -0.25 -6.77 -3.26
C SER A 496 0.89 -5.79 -2.87
N GLY A 497 2.05 -6.17 -2.32
CA GLY A 497 3.17 -5.30 -1.82
C GLY A 497 4.49 -6.05 -1.39
N GLU A 498 5.68 -5.44 -1.30
CA GLU A 498 7.00 -6.11 -0.98
C GLU A 498 7.68 -5.51 0.28
N TYR A 499 8.69 -6.21 0.84
CA TYR A 499 9.55 -5.89 1.99
C TYR A 499 11.00 -5.53 1.64
N CYS A 500 11.56 -4.50 2.29
CA CYS A 500 12.96 -4.44 2.72
C CYS A 500 13.07 -3.60 4.00
N SER A 501 13.72 -4.09 5.06
CA SER A 501 14.07 -3.27 6.23
C SER A 501 15.58 -3.03 6.32
N PRO A 502 16.02 -1.84 6.78
CA PRO A 502 17.31 -1.66 7.39
C PRO A 502 17.18 -1.55 8.93
N LEU A 503 18.02 -2.34 9.62
CA LEU A 503 18.49 -2.23 11.01
C LEU A 503 17.77 -2.99 12.16
N SER A 504 18.57 -3.92 12.71
CA SER A 504 18.78 -4.29 14.12
C SER A 504 17.57 -4.73 14.96
N SER A 505 17.27 -6.02 14.91
CA SER A 505 16.87 -6.91 16.03
C SER A 505 16.42 -8.24 15.41
N ALA A 506 17.18 -9.32 15.56
CA ALA A 506 16.91 -10.59 14.87
C ALA A 506 15.66 -11.34 15.39
N LEU A 507 14.98 -10.83 16.43
CA LEU A 507 13.88 -11.53 17.09
C LEU A 507 12.48 -11.29 16.51
N ILE A 508 12.33 -10.46 15.47
CA ILE A 508 10.98 -10.12 14.93
C ILE A 508 10.71 -10.77 13.55
N VAL A 509 11.71 -11.39 12.91
CA VAL A 509 11.58 -11.87 11.53
C VAL A 509 11.08 -13.32 11.43
N GLU A 510 11.31 -14.16 12.44
CA GLU A 510 10.96 -15.59 12.35
C GLU A 510 9.54 -15.95 12.80
N LEU A 511 8.91 -15.12 13.64
CA LEU A 511 7.55 -15.39 14.14
C LEU A 511 6.43 -15.11 13.12
N CYS A 512 6.73 -14.46 11.99
CA CYS A 512 5.74 -14.13 10.95
C CYS A 512 5.63 -15.22 9.86
N LEU A 513 6.38 -16.32 9.97
CA LEU A 513 6.44 -17.38 8.95
C LEU A 513 5.43 -18.53 9.18
N ILE A 514 4.62 -18.52 10.25
CA ILE A 514 3.77 -19.65 10.64
C ILE A 514 2.26 -19.31 10.63
N THR A 515 1.85 -18.20 10.02
CA THR A 515 0.41 -17.94 9.75
C THR A 515 0.06 -17.93 8.29
N ASP A 516 -1.01 -18.66 8.01
CA ASP A 516 -1.14 -19.51 6.84
C ASP A 516 -2.00 -18.84 5.76
N SER A 517 -1.72 -17.59 5.42
CA SER A 517 -2.47 -16.89 4.36
C SER A 517 -1.56 -15.99 3.52
N ILE A 518 -1.52 -16.34 2.24
CA ILE A 518 -0.59 -15.83 1.24
C ILE A 518 -1.49 -15.56 0.01
N SER A 519 -1.69 -14.29 -0.43
CA SER A 519 -1.98 -13.80 -1.83
C SER A 519 -2.90 -12.61 -2.02
N GLY A 520 -2.68 -11.86 -3.12
CA GLY A 520 -3.58 -10.83 -3.69
C GLY A 520 -5.03 -11.29 -3.97
N CYS A 521 -5.34 -12.56 -3.72
CA CYS A 521 -6.68 -13.11 -3.53
C CYS A 521 -6.61 -14.30 -2.55
N GLY A 522 -7.71 -14.68 -1.90
CA GLY A 522 -7.73 -15.79 -0.94
C GLY A 522 -7.26 -17.14 -1.50
N ARG A 523 -6.87 -18.06 -0.60
CA ARG A 523 -6.77 -19.48 -0.95
C ARG A 523 -8.15 -20.04 -1.23
N PHE A 524 -8.25 -21.00 -2.16
CA PHE A 524 -9.53 -21.58 -2.58
C PHE A 524 -9.85 -22.78 -1.69
N PHE A 525 -10.16 -22.55 -0.40
CA PHE A 525 -10.40 -23.65 0.55
C PHE A 525 -11.67 -24.42 0.22
N GLU A 526 -12.73 -23.71 -0.14
CA GLU A 526 -14.04 -24.31 -0.43
C GLU A 526 -14.49 -24.13 -1.88
N GLY A 527 -13.61 -23.64 -2.75
CA GLY A 527 -13.97 -23.27 -4.11
C GLY A 527 -12.89 -23.55 -5.14
N ASN A 528 -13.07 -22.98 -6.34
CA ASN A 528 -12.20 -23.23 -7.48
C ASN A 528 -11.86 -21.96 -8.26
N ALA A 529 -10.98 -22.11 -9.26
CA ALA A 529 -10.49 -21.00 -10.07
C ALA A 529 -11.59 -20.30 -10.89
N THR A 530 -12.64 -21.00 -11.31
CA THR A 530 -13.78 -20.38 -12.01
C THR A 530 -14.53 -19.45 -11.07
N GLU A 531 -14.75 -19.88 -9.83
CA GLU A 531 -15.41 -19.07 -8.82
C GLU A 531 -14.58 -17.85 -8.41
N MET A 532 -13.25 -18.00 -8.25
CA MET A 532 -12.39 -16.84 -7.97
C MET A 532 -12.33 -15.85 -9.14
N ASP A 533 -12.27 -16.34 -10.39
CA ASP A 533 -12.30 -15.47 -11.58
C ASP A 533 -13.63 -14.70 -11.66
N GLU A 534 -14.74 -15.37 -11.43
CA GLU A 534 -16.07 -14.74 -11.31
C GLU A 534 -16.09 -13.67 -10.19
N ALA A 535 -15.56 -13.99 -9.01
CA ALA A 535 -15.51 -13.08 -7.88
C ALA A 535 -14.66 -11.83 -8.16
N LEU A 536 -13.41 -12.00 -8.62
CA LEU A 536 -12.48 -10.90 -8.83
C LEU A 536 -12.78 -10.14 -10.12
N ASN A 537 -12.85 -10.84 -11.26
CA ASN A 537 -12.80 -10.24 -12.59
C ASN A 537 -14.18 -9.95 -13.18
N LYS A 538 -15.26 -10.54 -12.64
CA LYS A 538 -16.63 -10.23 -13.07
C LYS A 538 -17.39 -9.38 -12.06
N ARG A 539 -17.26 -9.67 -10.75
CA ARG A 539 -18.01 -8.97 -9.70
C ARG A 539 -17.26 -7.77 -9.13
N LEU A 540 -16.08 -7.97 -8.55
CA LEU A 540 -15.31 -6.89 -7.93
C LEU A 540 -14.74 -5.91 -8.97
N ALA A 541 -14.24 -6.42 -10.10
CA ALA A 541 -13.77 -5.59 -11.21
C ALA A 541 -14.87 -4.75 -11.87
N ALA A 542 -16.16 -5.11 -11.71
CA ALA A 542 -17.27 -4.32 -12.21
C ALA A 542 -17.62 -3.12 -11.30
N LEU A 543 -17.03 -3.03 -10.10
CA LEU A 543 -17.16 -1.86 -9.25
C LEU A 543 -16.41 -0.65 -9.85
N PRO A 544 -16.82 0.58 -9.52
CA PRO A 544 -16.12 1.78 -9.97
C PRO A 544 -14.63 1.78 -9.60
N ASP A 545 -13.78 2.22 -10.52
CA ASP A 545 -12.32 2.20 -10.36
C ASP A 545 -11.81 3.01 -9.15
N ASP A 546 -12.54 4.04 -8.74
CA ASP A 546 -12.23 4.89 -7.58
C ASP A 546 -12.65 4.29 -6.22
N THR A 547 -13.19 3.06 -6.22
CA THR A 547 -13.62 2.36 -5.00
C THR A 547 -12.41 1.92 -4.19
N VAL A 548 -12.29 2.41 -2.95
CA VAL A 548 -11.18 2.08 -2.04
C VAL A 548 -11.34 0.67 -1.46
N VAL A 549 -10.27 -0.13 -1.45
CA VAL A 549 -10.28 -1.53 -1.00
C VAL A 549 -9.83 -1.66 0.46
N TYR A 550 -10.58 -2.43 1.24
CA TYR A 550 -10.33 -2.76 2.65
C TYR A 550 -10.32 -4.30 2.83
N PRO A 551 -9.13 -4.94 2.80
CA PRO A 551 -9.01 -6.40 2.86
C PRO A 551 -9.03 -6.96 4.30
N GLY A 552 -9.22 -8.27 4.46
CA GLY A 552 -9.25 -8.91 5.79
C GLY A 552 -7.94 -8.86 6.58
N HIS A 553 -6.80 -8.75 5.88
CA HIS A 553 -5.46 -8.94 6.45
C HIS A 553 -4.42 -8.01 5.83
N GLU A 554 -3.33 -7.79 6.57
CA GLU A 554 -2.14 -7.06 6.10
C GLU A 554 -1.14 -7.99 5.41
N TYR A 555 -1.53 -8.58 4.28
CA TYR A 555 -0.67 -9.46 3.46
C TYR A 555 0.04 -8.78 2.32
N THR A 556 -0.11 -7.46 2.22
CA THR A 556 0.43 -6.64 1.15
C THR A 556 1.87 -7.02 0.90
N LYS A 557 2.79 -6.95 1.88
CA LYS A 557 4.22 -7.28 1.73
C LYS A 557 4.58 -8.67 1.18
N ALA A 558 3.75 -9.69 1.41
CA ALA A 558 4.00 -11.03 0.87
C ALA A 558 3.48 -11.15 -0.58
N ASN A 559 2.54 -10.30 -0.97
CA ASN A 559 1.78 -10.43 -2.19
C ASN A 559 2.48 -9.82 -3.43
N VAL A 560 3.20 -8.71 -3.33
CA VAL A 560 4.01 -8.20 -4.47
C VAL A 560 5.32 -8.93 -4.60
N GLN A 561 5.88 -9.55 -3.56
CA GLN A 561 7.03 -10.45 -3.76
C GLN A 561 6.71 -11.53 -4.80
N PHE A 562 5.52 -12.11 -4.70
CA PHE A 562 5.04 -12.97 -5.77
C PHE A 562 4.69 -12.20 -7.04
N ALA A 563 3.95 -11.08 -6.95
CA ALA A 563 3.52 -10.34 -8.13
C ALA A 563 4.72 -9.92 -9.01
N ILE A 564 5.85 -9.52 -8.44
CA ILE A 564 7.11 -9.18 -9.13
C ILE A 564 7.78 -10.40 -9.76
N SER A 565 7.68 -11.57 -9.12
CA SER A 565 8.19 -12.81 -9.71
C SER A 565 7.46 -13.17 -11.01
N VAL A 566 6.20 -12.74 -11.14
CA VAL A 566 5.35 -12.98 -12.32
C VAL A 566 5.37 -11.80 -13.30
N LEU A 567 5.19 -10.56 -12.82
CA LEU A 567 4.90 -9.37 -13.61
C LEU A 567 5.61 -8.12 -13.07
N GLN A 568 6.63 -7.64 -13.78
CA GLN A 568 7.47 -6.51 -13.36
C GLN A 568 7.06 -5.16 -13.99
N SER A 569 5.76 -4.87 -13.99
CA SER A 569 5.23 -3.60 -14.52
C SER A 569 5.46 -2.41 -13.58
N GLU A 570 5.39 -1.19 -14.11
CA GLU A 570 5.56 0.03 -13.30
C GLU A 570 4.58 0.13 -12.12
N PRO A 571 3.27 -0.18 -12.27
CA PRO A 571 2.34 -0.18 -11.14
C PRO A 571 2.70 -1.17 -10.03
N VAL A 572 3.28 -2.32 -10.39
CA VAL A 572 3.73 -3.34 -9.43
C VAL A 572 4.97 -2.85 -8.66
N LYS A 573 5.86 -2.09 -9.31
CA LYS A 573 7.04 -1.48 -8.67
C LYS A 573 6.66 -0.32 -7.75
N ALA A 574 5.76 0.55 -8.20
CA ALA A 574 5.25 1.64 -7.36
C ALA A 574 4.58 1.11 -6.08
N LEU A 575 3.92 -0.04 -6.20
CA LEU A 575 3.30 -0.75 -5.09
C LEU A 575 4.31 -1.44 -4.16
N GLN A 576 5.39 -2.01 -4.70
CA GLN A 576 6.55 -2.45 -3.92
C GLN A 576 7.08 -1.29 -3.09
N ASP A 577 7.40 -0.16 -3.72
CA ASP A 577 7.95 1.02 -3.04
C ASP A 577 6.99 1.52 -1.95
N PHE A 578 5.68 1.51 -2.19
CA PHE A 578 4.69 1.88 -1.19
C PHE A 578 4.70 0.93 0.01
N ALA A 579 4.70 -0.38 -0.23
CA ALA A 579 4.65 -1.39 0.82
C ALA A 579 5.93 -1.40 1.68
N GLU A 580 7.09 -1.11 1.09
CA GLU A 580 8.36 -1.01 1.80
C GLU A 580 8.37 0.19 2.77
N ASN A 581 7.73 1.30 2.37
CA ASN A 581 7.75 2.55 3.12
C ASN A 581 6.58 2.73 4.10
N ASN A 582 5.61 1.81 4.14
CA ASN A 582 4.41 1.93 4.98
C ASN A 582 4.19 0.69 5.86
N LYS A 583 3.73 0.92 7.09
CA LYS A 583 3.36 -0.16 8.03
C LYS A 583 1.92 -0.64 7.88
N VAL A 584 1.04 0.22 7.35
CA VAL A 584 -0.40 -0.03 7.17
C VAL A 584 -0.75 0.33 5.74
N THR A 585 -1.27 -0.64 5.00
CA THR A 585 -1.55 -0.49 3.56
C THR A 585 -3.04 -0.56 3.25
N THR A 586 -3.87 -1.07 4.15
CA THR A 586 -5.33 -1.07 4.00
C THR A 586 -5.89 0.33 3.72
N GLY A 587 -6.89 0.42 2.83
CA GLY A 587 -7.58 1.67 2.53
C GLY A 587 -6.75 2.68 1.74
N ARG A 588 -5.65 2.24 1.10
CA ARG A 588 -4.74 3.09 0.31
C ARG A 588 -4.88 2.91 -1.20
N PHE A 589 -5.39 1.77 -1.63
CA PHE A 589 -5.53 1.38 -3.03
C PHE A 589 -6.99 1.23 -3.42
N THR A 590 -7.25 1.35 -4.71
CA THR A 590 -8.58 1.27 -5.30
C THR A 590 -8.74 0.05 -6.19
N ILE A 591 -9.97 -0.30 -6.55
CA ILE A 591 -10.26 -1.35 -7.55
C ILE A 591 -9.52 -1.06 -8.87
N GLY A 592 -9.43 0.20 -9.27
CA GLY A 592 -8.69 0.62 -10.46
C GLY A 592 -7.18 0.40 -10.34
N ASP A 593 -6.61 0.47 -9.13
CA ASP A 593 -5.20 0.15 -8.89
C ASP A 593 -4.98 -1.37 -8.91
N GLU A 594 -5.83 -2.14 -8.24
CA GLU A 594 -5.72 -3.60 -8.21
C GLU A 594 -5.77 -4.21 -9.63
N LYS A 595 -6.62 -3.70 -10.53
CA LYS A 595 -6.63 -4.09 -11.96
C LYS A 595 -5.28 -3.89 -12.66
N LYS A 596 -4.44 -2.97 -12.19
CA LYS A 596 -3.13 -2.66 -12.79
C LYS A 596 -2.00 -3.48 -12.19
N HIS A 597 -2.05 -3.86 -10.92
CA HIS A 597 -0.91 -4.50 -10.25
C HIS A 597 -1.19 -5.88 -9.67
N ASN A 598 -2.45 -6.28 -9.48
CA ASN A 598 -2.80 -7.59 -8.95
C ASN A 598 -2.79 -8.62 -10.07
N VAL A 599 -1.88 -9.59 -10.01
CA VAL A 599 -1.72 -10.62 -11.06
C VAL A 599 -2.96 -11.50 -11.22
N PHE A 600 -3.77 -11.67 -10.17
CA PHE A 600 -5.04 -12.42 -10.24
C PHE A 600 -6.16 -11.64 -10.95
N MET A 601 -6.00 -10.31 -11.11
CA MET A 601 -6.89 -9.47 -11.90
C MET A 601 -6.37 -9.19 -13.32
N ARG A 602 -5.27 -9.84 -13.72
CA ARG A 602 -4.58 -9.62 -14.99
C ARG A 602 -4.36 -10.92 -15.77
N LEU A 603 -5.40 -11.75 -15.83
CA LEU A 603 -5.35 -13.07 -16.45
C LEU A 603 -5.09 -13.04 -17.97
N ASP A 604 -5.43 -11.92 -18.62
CA ASP A 604 -5.20 -11.70 -20.05
C ASP A 604 -3.83 -11.07 -20.36
N ASP A 605 -3.02 -10.75 -19.34
CA ASP A 605 -1.70 -10.15 -19.55
C ASP A 605 -0.75 -11.19 -20.19
N PRO A 606 -0.10 -10.87 -21.33
CA PRO A 606 0.79 -11.82 -22.02
C PRO A 606 1.94 -12.33 -21.16
N VAL A 607 2.43 -11.54 -20.21
CA VAL A 607 3.51 -11.93 -19.30
C VAL A 607 2.98 -12.93 -18.26
N VAL A 608 1.77 -12.69 -17.73
CA VAL A 608 1.09 -13.58 -16.79
C VAL A 608 0.74 -14.92 -17.44
N GLN A 609 0.19 -14.90 -18.65
CA GLN A 609 -0.09 -16.10 -19.44
C GLN A 609 1.18 -16.91 -19.75
N LYS A 610 2.27 -16.21 -20.09
CA LYS A 610 3.57 -16.85 -20.32
C LYS A 610 4.14 -17.48 -19.06
N ALA A 611 4.01 -16.81 -17.91
CA ALA A 611 4.50 -17.32 -16.62
C ALA A 611 3.73 -18.56 -16.17
N THR A 612 2.42 -18.63 -16.45
CA THR A 612 1.56 -19.77 -16.11
C THR A 612 1.56 -20.89 -17.15
N GLY A 613 2.00 -20.61 -18.39
CA GLY A 613 1.90 -21.55 -19.50
C GLY A 613 0.47 -21.80 -19.99
N ALA A 614 -0.48 -20.94 -19.62
CA ALA A 614 -1.89 -21.05 -19.97
C ALA A 614 -2.41 -19.74 -20.59
N THR A 615 -3.43 -19.84 -21.45
CA THR A 615 -4.10 -18.69 -22.07
C THR A 615 -5.58 -18.59 -21.72
N ASP A 616 -6.17 -19.69 -21.25
CA ASP A 616 -7.53 -19.71 -20.73
C ASP A 616 -7.57 -19.08 -19.34
N PRO A 617 -8.40 -18.05 -19.07
CA PRO A 617 -8.39 -17.31 -17.81
C PRO A 617 -8.55 -18.19 -16.56
N VAL A 618 -9.42 -19.19 -16.61
CA VAL A 618 -9.65 -20.11 -15.48
C VAL A 618 -8.40 -20.95 -15.22
N LYS A 619 -7.75 -21.46 -16.26
CA LYS A 619 -6.47 -22.17 -16.12
C LYS A 619 -5.35 -21.25 -15.64
N VAL A 620 -5.28 -20.02 -16.12
CA VAL A 620 -4.29 -19.01 -15.65
C VAL A 620 -4.50 -18.74 -14.17
N MET A 621 -5.74 -18.52 -13.72
CA MET A 621 -6.10 -18.33 -12.32
C MET A 621 -5.67 -19.53 -11.46
N ALA A 622 -5.99 -20.76 -11.90
CA ALA A 622 -5.60 -21.98 -11.20
C ALA A 622 -4.07 -22.13 -11.09
N GLN A 623 -3.34 -21.87 -12.19
CA GLN A 623 -1.88 -21.96 -12.21
C GLN A 623 -1.23 -20.87 -11.37
N LEU A 624 -1.70 -19.61 -11.43
CA LEU A 624 -1.20 -18.54 -10.54
C LEU A 624 -1.40 -18.90 -9.08
N ARG A 625 -2.56 -19.48 -8.74
CA ARG A 625 -2.87 -19.89 -7.38
C ARG A 625 -1.91 -20.96 -6.90
N GLU A 626 -1.63 -21.96 -7.73
CA GLU A 626 -0.70 -23.05 -7.43
C GLU A 626 0.76 -22.59 -7.34
N MET A 627 1.20 -21.77 -8.30
CA MET A 627 2.51 -21.10 -8.28
C MET A 627 2.72 -20.33 -6.98
N LYS A 628 1.66 -19.71 -6.45
CA LYS A 628 1.75 -18.96 -5.20
C LYS A 628 1.67 -19.84 -3.96
N ASN A 629 0.88 -20.92 -3.99
CA ASN A 629 0.83 -21.89 -2.89
C ASN A 629 2.19 -22.55 -2.67
N SER A 630 2.93 -22.79 -3.74
CA SER A 630 4.27 -23.38 -3.74
C SER A 630 5.42 -22.35 -3.63
N PHE A 631 5.10 -21.05 -3.47
CA PHE A 631 6.10 -19.98 -3.46
C PHE A 631 6.80 -19.88 -2.10
N ASN A 632 8.03 -20.38 -2.01
CA ASN A 632 8.86 -20.28 -0.81
C ASN A 632 9.60 -18.93 -0.73
N PHE A 633 9.44 -18.21 0.39
CA PHE A 633 10.04 -16.90 0.68
C PHE A 633 11.54 -16.90 0.98
N ARG A 634 12.35 -17.80 0.40
CA ARG A 634 13.81 -17.80 0.58
C ARG A 634 14.48 -16.89 -0.47
N THR A 635 15.36 -16.05 0.06
CA THR A 635 16.20 -15.01 -0.55
C THR A 635 16.68 -15.30 -2.00
N PRO A 636 16.83 -14.29 -2.88
CA PRO A 636 17.26 -14.50 -4.26
C PRO A 636 18.60 -15.26 -4.33
N PRO A 637 18.78 -16.16 -5.30
CA PRO A 637 20.10 -16.74 -5.55
C PRO A 637 21.06 -15.59 -5.90
N LYS A 638 22.17 -15.47 -5.16
CA LYS A 638 23.28 -14.56 -5.48
C LYS A 638 23.59 -14.71 -6.98
N ARG A 639 23.54 -13.59 -7.70
CA ARG A 639 23.96 -13.49 -9.11
C ARG A 639 25.25 -14.28 -9.31
N LYS A 640 25.19 -15.35 -10.10
CA LYS A 640 26.37 -16.02 -10.65
C LYS A 640 27.13 -15.02 -11.54
N PRO A 641 28.44 -14.81 -11.33
CA PRO A 641 29.30 -14.32 -12.40
C PRO A 641 29.32 -15.35 -13.53
N ALA A 642 29.43 -14.86 -14.76
CA ALA A 642 29.35 -15.66 -15.98
C ALA A 642 30.32 -16.86 -16.00
N ALA A 643 29.78 -17.95 -16.55
CA ALA A 643 30.40 -19.20 -17.02
C ALA A 643 31.89 -19.46 -16.75
N ALA A 644 32.17 -20.49 -15.94
CA ALA A 644 33.27 -21.42 -16.20
C ALA A 644 32.95 -22.83 -15.65
N ALA A 645 32.99 -23.81 -16.56
CA ALA A 645 33.16 -25.26 -16.45
C ALA A 645 32.58 -26.08 -15.25
N THR A 646 31.83 -27.10 -15.65
CA THR A 646 31.33 -28.31 -14.95
C THR A 646 32.22 -28.89 -13.85
N THR A 647 31.67 -29.12 -12.64
CA THR A 647 31.92 -30.30 -11.78
C THR A 647 30.73 -30.54 -10.81
N ALA A 648 30.42 -31.80 -10.50
CA ALA A 648 29.28 -32.26 -9.69
C ALA A 648 29.40 -31.87 -8.18
N PRO A 649 28.29 -31.78 -7.41
CA PRO A 649 28.35 -31.36 -6.02
C PRO A 649 28.77 -32.49 -5.07
N ARG A 650 29.53 -32.12 -4.03
CA ARG A 650 30.06 -33.00 -2.96
C ARG A 650 29.27 -32.76 -1.66
N ALA A 651 28.98 -33.82 -0.91
CA ALA A 651 28.21 -33.81 0.35
C ALA A 651 28.88 -33.00 1.50
N PRO A 652 28.09 -32.46 2.46
CA PRO A 652 28.60 -31.67 3.59
C PRO A 652 29.46 -32.51 4.56
N ARG A 653 30.46 -31.87 5.20
CA ARG A 653 31.45 -32.52 6.09
C ARG A 653 31.10 -32.28 7.58
N GLN A 654 30.94 -33.35 8.35
CA GLN A 654 30.79 -33.34 9.82
C GLN A 654 31.98 -32.72 10.55
N SER A 655 31.73 -32.03 11.67
CA SER A 655 32.80 -31.50 12.54
C SER A 655 33.52 -32.59 13.34
N LYS A 656 34.55 -32.21 14.12
CA LYS A 656 35.25 -33.15 15.01
C LYS A 656 34.34 -33.63 16.15
N LEU A 657 33.56 -32.73 16.75
CA LEU A 657 32.67 -33.04 17.87
C LEU A 657 31.55 -33.99 17.44
N ALA A 658 30.95 -33.76 16.26
CA ALA A 658 29.96 -34.67 15.70
C ALA A 658 30.53 -36.07 15.37
N LYS A 659 31.81 -36.15 14.98
CA LYS A 659 32.46 -37.46 14.77
C LYS A 659 32.75 -38.19 16.08
N GLU A 660 33.06 -37.47 17.15
CA GLU A 660 33.33 -38.05 18.47
C GLU A 660 32.06 -38.63 19.11
N HIS A 661 30.90 -38.02 18.85
CA HIS A 661 29.60 -38.47 19.36
C HIS A 661 28.74 -39.25 18.34
N ASN A 662 29.31 -39.63 17.18
CA ASN A 662 28.64 -40.34 16.08
C ASN A 662 27.33 -39.68 15.60
N VAL A 663 27.30 -38.35 15.51
CA VAL A 663 26.16 -37.55 15.08
C VAL A 663 26.31 -37.17 13.60
N SER A 664 25.24 -37.23 12.81
CA SER A 664 25.25 -36.82 11.40
C SER A 664 25.49 -35.31 11.24
N ALA A 665 25.92 -34.86 10.05
CA ALA A 665 26.10 -33.43 9.80
C ALA A 665 24.78 -32.65 9.86
N GLN A 666 23.64 -33.33 9.73
CA GLN A 666 22.31 -32.73 9.83
C GLN A 666 21.90 -32.60 11.29
N GLU A 667 21.97 -33.68 12.07
CA GLU A 667 21.68 -33.68 13.51
C GLU A 667 22.62 -32.73 14.27
N GLU A 668 23.88 -32.61 13.84
CA GLU A 668 24.82 -31.63 14.40
C GLU A 668 24.30 -30.19 14.23
N ASN A 669 23.76 -29.86 13.06
CA ASN A 669 23.19 -28.53 12.83
C ASN A 669 21.92 -28.33 13.66
N GLU A 670 21.08 -29.37 13.80
CA GLU A 670 19.86 -29.30 14.61
C GLU A 670 20.18 -29.07 16.09
N ILE A 671 21.19 -29.76 16.65
CA ILE A 671 21.67 -29.53 18.03
C ILE A 671 22.22 -28.11 18.17
N GLN A 672 23.00 -27.64 17.20
CA GLN A 672 23.57 -26.29 17.24
C GLN A 672 22.49 -25.20 17.18
N GLU A 673 21.49 -25.37 16.31
CA GLU A 673 20.35 -24.47 16.18
C GLU A 673 19.54 -24.44 17.49
N ALA A 674 19.17 -25.62 18.01
CA ALA A 674 18.41 -25.73 19.27
C ALA A 674 19.15 -25.11 20.46
N TYR A 675 20.45 -25.33 20.61
CA TYR A 675 21.25 -24.71 21.67
C TYR A 675 21.30 -23.18 21.50
N SER A 676 21.52 -22.70 20.26
CA SER A 676 21.64 -21.26 19.98
C SER A 676 20.35 -20.46 20.19
N LEU A 677 19.18 -21.11 20.16
CA LEU A 677 17.89 -20.48 20.45
C LEU A 677 17.75 -19.99 21.89
N PHE A 678 18.43 -20.68 22.82
CA PHE A 678 18.30 -20.44 24.26
C PHE A 678 19.63 -20.02 24.91
N ALA A 679 20.74 -20.02 24.17
CA ALA A 679 22.05 -19.63 24.70
C ALA A 679 22.23 -18.11 24.77
N GLU A 680 22.83 -17.65 25.87
CA GLU A 680 23.23 -16.26 26.11
C GLU A 680 24.73 -16.05 25.86
N PRO A 681 25.15 -14.90 25.32
CA PRO A 681 26.57 -14.63 25.06
C PRO A 681 27.36 -14.44 26.36
N MET A 682 28.48 -15.16 26.52
CA MET A 682 29.41 -15.03 27.65
C MET A 682 30.85 -14.91 27.15
N ASP A 683 31.63 -14.02 27.76
CA ASP A 683 33.02 -13.77 27.37
C ASP A 683 33.90 -15.01 27.62
N GLY A 684 34.47 -15.55 26.54
CA GLY A 684 35.31 -16.76 26.58
C GLY A 684 34.67 -18.00 25.95
N GLU A 685 33.34 -18.01 25.82
CA GLU A 685 32.59 -19.14 25.26
C GLU A 685 32.12 -18.86 23.83
N LYS A 686 32.61 -19.63 22.86
CA LYS A 686 32.37 -19.39 21.43
C LYS A 686 30.90 -19.54 21.03
N HIS A 687 30.16 -20.40 21.72
CA HIS A 687 28.77 -20.73 21.43
C HIS A 687 27.78 -20.10 22.43
N GLY A 688 28.27 -19.31 23.39
CA GLY A 688 27.48 -18.84 24.52
C GLY A 688 27.19 -19.95 25.54
N VAL A 689 26.48 -19.59 26.60
CA VAL A 689 26.08 -20.48 27.70
C VAL A 689 24.56 -20.59 27.76
N LEU A 690 24.05 -21.78 28.00
CA LEU A 690 22.62 -22.05 28.09
C LEU A 690 22.18 -21.97 29.56
N PRO A 691 21.29 -21.04 29.96
CA PRO A 691 20.77 -20.98 31.32
C PRO A 691 20.17 -22.33 31.74
N ILE A 692 20.44 -22.76 32.98
CA ILE A 692 20.08 -24.11 33.45
C ILE A 692 18.56 -24.35 33.42
N ASP A 693 17.76 -23.30 33.64
CA ASP A 693 16.29 -23.33 33.57
C ASP A 693 15.77 -23.59 32.15
N ASP A 694 16.54 -23.23 31.12
CA ASP A 694 16.16 -23.35 29.70
C ASP A 694 16.63 -24.65 29.04
N VAL A 695 17.42 -25.47 29.75
CA VAL A 695 17.88 -26.79 29.26
C VAL A 695 16.72 -27.70 28.86
N LYS A 696 15.64 -27.72 29.65
CA LYS A 696 14.44 -28.49 29.34
C LYS A 696 13.80 -28.01 28.03
N SER A 697 13.72 -26.70 27.84
CA SER A 697 13.15 -26.07 26.65
C SER A 697 13.98 -26.36 25.41
N ALA A 698 15.31 -26.32 25.53
CA ALA A 698 16.25 -26.65 24.46
C ALA A 698 16.13 -28.13 24.02
N LEU A 699 16.02 -29.07 24.96
CA LEU A 699 15.81 -30.49 24.66
C LEU A 699 14.43 -30.76 24.02
N ILE A 700 13.38 -30.05 24.42
CA ILE A 700 12.06 -30.14 23.79
C ILE A 700 12.11 -29.61 22.35
N ALA A 701 12.77 -28.46 22.13
CA ALA A 701 12.90 -27.85 20.81
C ALA A 701 13.67 -28.74 19.82
N LEU A 702 14.63 -29.51 20.33
CA LEU A 702 15.38 -30.50 19.56
C LEU A 702 14.59 -31.80 19.28
N GLY A 703 13.32 -31.90 19.70
CA GLY A 703 12.49 -33.10 19.50
C GLY A 703 12.83 -34.26 20.44
N ILE A 704 13.71 -34.03 21.42
CA ILE A 704 14.18 -35.02 22.40
C ILE A 704 13.78 -34.60 23.84
N PRO A 705 12.49 -34.46 24.17
CA PRO A 705 12.07 -34.07 25.52
C PRO A 705 12.51 -35.10 26.58
N PRO A 706 12.93 -34.68 27.80
CA PRO A 706 13.22 -35.63 28.87
C PRO A 706 11.97 -36.46 29.20
N SER A 707 12.14 -37.78 29.26
CA SER A 707 11.08 -38.77 29.42
C SER A 707 10.48 -38.76 30.83
N SER A 708 11.23 -38.27 31.82
CA SER A 708 10.72 -38.07 33.18
C SER A 708 11.37 -36.89 33.93
N PRO A 709 10.73 -36.37 34.98
CA PRO A 709 11.35 -35.37 35.87
C PRO A 709 12.58 -35.88 36.63
N ALA A 710 12.79 -37.20 36.72
CA ALA A 710 14.00 -37.78 37.32
C ALA A 710 15.19 -37.68 36.36
N GLU A 711 14.97 -38.01 35.09
CA GLU A 711 15.97 -37.91 34.02
C GLU A 711 16.39 -36.45 33.76
N LEU A 712 15.43 -35.52 33.79
CA LEU A 712 15.78 -34.09 33.69
C LEU A 712 16.71 -33.66 34.83
N ARG A 713 16.48 -34.09 36.07
CA ARG A 713 17.37 -33.76 37.20
C ARG A 713 18.77 -34.34 37.03
N GLU A 714 18.89 -35.52 36.42
CA GLU A 714 20.17 -36.12 36.09
C GLU A 714 20.91 -35.28 35.03
N PHE A 715 20.23 -34.88 33.95
CA PHE A 715 20.82 -34.01 32.93
C PHE A 715 21.28 -32.67 33.51
N LEU A 716 20.47 -32.03 34.35
CA LEU A 716 20.86 -30.77 34.99
C LEU A 716 22.11 -30.95 35.87
N SER A 717 22.20 -32.06 36.63
CA SER A 717 23.39 -32.34 37.46
C SER A 717 24.67 -32.64 36.66
N ILE A 718 24.53 -33.10 35.40
CA ILE A 718 25.66 -33.35 34.49
C ILE A 718 26.09 -32.05 33.81
N LEU A 719 25.13 -31.20 33.44
CA LEU A 719 25.37 -29.96 32.71
C LEU A 719 25.87 -28.82 33.60
N ASP A 720 25.48 -28.83 34.87
CA ASP A 720 25.87 -27.83 35.87
C ASP A 720 26.23 -28.51 37.20
N PRO A 721 27.39 -29.20 37.28
CA PRO A 721 27.79 -29.94 38.48
C PRO A 721 28.18 -29.05 39.65
N ASP A 722 28.49 -27.77 39.39
CA ASP A 722 29.00 -26.80 40.36
C ASP A 722 27.95 -25.72 40.75
N ASP A 723 26.69 -25.86 40.30
CA ASP A 723 25.57 -24.90 40.49
C ASP A 723 25.92 -23.47 40.03
N GLU A 724 26.62 -23.34 38.91
CA GLU A 724 26.97 -22.05 38.28
C GLU A 724 25.76 -21.38 37.60
N GLY A 725 24.69 -22.14 37.34
CA GLY A 725 23.42 -21.69 36.78
C GLY A 725 23.36 -21.75 35.25
N TYR A 726 24.35 -22.34 34.59
CA TYR A 726 24.40 -22.43 33.13
C TYR A 726 25.16 -23.67 32.63
N ALA A 727 24.81 -24.11 31.42
CA ALA A 727 25.44 -25.22 30.71
C ALA A 727 26.25 -24.71 29.52
N THR A 728 27.42 -25.31 29.26
CA THR A 728 28.22 -25.01 28.06
C THR A 728 27.85 -25.93 26.89
N TYR A 729 28.29 -25.57 25.68
CA TYR A 729 27.83 -26.21 24.45
C TYR A 729 28.27 -27.67 24.32
N GLU A 730 29.51 -27.99 24.70
CA GLU A 730 30.04 -29.35 24.54
C GLU A 730 29.33 -30.38 25.44
N PRO A 731 29.11 -30.13 26.75
CA PRO A 731 28.31 -31.01 27.61
C PRO A 731 26.86 -31.18 27.12
N PHE A 732 26.22 -30.09 26.67
CA PHE A 732 24.86 -30.16 26.13
C PHE A 732 24.80 -31.00 24.84
N PHE A 733 25.76 -30.81 23.94
CA PHE A 733 25.88 -31.59 22.71
C PHE A 733 26.01 -33.10 22.99
N ALA A 734 26.76 -33.47 24.02
CA ALA A 734 26.93 -34.88 24.41
C ALA A 734 25.61 -35.52 24.91
N ILE A 735 24.82 -34.81 25.71
CA ILE A 735 23.51 -35.30 26.20
C ILE A 735 22.51 -35.40 25.05
N ALA A 736 22.48 -34.40 24.17
CA ALA A 736 21.63 -34.40 22.98
C ALA A 736 21.95 -35.58 22.06
N ALA A 737 23.23 -35.83 21.80
CA ALA A 737 23.69 -36.96 20.99
C ALA A 737 23.27 -38.31 21.60
N LEU A 738 23.43 -38.50 22.90
CA LEU A 738 23.01 -39.73 23.60
C LEU A 738 21.51 -39.98 23.43
N LYS A 739 20.70 -38.93 23.45
CA LYS A 739 19.25 -39.04 23.35
C LYS A 739 18.75 -39.31 21.93
N PHE A 740 19.44 -38.79 20.91
CA PHE A 740 19.19 -39.18 19.52
C PHE A 740 19.44 -40.67 19.29
N HIS A 741 20.52 -41.21 19.86
CA HIS A 741 20.82 -42.65 19.76
C HIS A 741 19.77 -43.52 20.48
N ASN A 742 19.25 -43.06 21.63
CA ASN A 742 18.18 -43.78 22.34
C ASN A 742 16.81 -43.65 21.64
N GLN A 743 16.48 -42.52 21.02
CA GLN A 743 15.26 -42.39 20.20
C GLN A 743 15.30 -43.29 18.96
N ALA A 744 16.47 -43.49 18.35
CA ALA A 744 16.63 -44.45 17.25
C ALA A 744 16.40 -45.91 17.69
N GLU A 745 16.53 -46.21 18.99
CA GLU A 745 16.15 -47.52 19.56
C GLU A 745 14.65 -47.58 19.93
N ASP A 746 14.03 -46.47 20.39
CA ASP A 746 12.61 -46.39 20.82
C ASP A 746 11.60 -46.17 19.66
N ASP A 747 11.98 -45.54 18.55
CA ASP A 747 11.12 -45.36 17.35
C ASP A 747 10.85 -46.69 16.59
N ASN A 748 11.44 -47.79 17.04
CA ASN A 748 11.25 -49.14 16.50
C ASN A 748 9.93 -49.81 16.97
N ASP A 749 9.24 -49.28 18.00
CA ASP A 749 8.10 -49.97 18.62
C ASP A 749 6.71 -49.40 18.27
N GLY A 750 6.62 -48.21 17.67
CA GLY A 750 5.33 -47.55 17.36
C GLY A 750 4.85 -47.69 15.91
N ALA A 751 5.69 -47.27 14.96
CA ALA A 751 5.35 -47.28 13.53
C ALA A 751 5.72 -48.60 12.83
N GLY A 752 6.70 -49.33 13.38
CA GLY A 752 7.13 -50.64 12.88
C GLY A 752 6.06 -51.72 13.02
N ALA A 753 5.24 -51.69 14.07
CA ALA A 753 4.24 -52.72 14.35
C ALA A 753 3.10 -52.77 13.31
N ALA A 754 2.61 -51.60 12.87
CA ALA A 754 1.55 -51.52 11.86
C ALA A 754 2.06 -51.96 10.48
N HIS A 755 3.26 -51.52 10.09
CA HIS A 755 3.91 -51.95 8.84
C HIS A 755 4.22 -53.44 8.86
N ARG A 756 4.74 -53.96 9.98
CA ARG A 756 5.06 -55.37 10.14
C ARG A 756 3.82 -56.25 10.14
N ALA A 757 2.71 -55.82 10.75
CA ALA A 757 1.44 -56.53 10.68
C ALA A 757 0.90 -56.61 9.24
N ALA A 758 0.94 -55.51 8.49
CA ALA A 758 0.52 -55.48 7.09
C ALA A 758 1.43 -56.33 6.19
N LEU A 759 2.74 -56.30 6.44
CA LEU A 759 3.73 -57.12 5.75
C LEU A 759 3.54 -58.62 6.03
N ASP A 760 3.34 -59.00 7.29
CA ASP A 760 3.11 -60.39 7.71
C ASP A 760 1.80 -60.94 7.12
N GLU A 761 0.74 -60.12 7.05
CA GLU A 761 -0.52 -60.49 6.42
C GLU A 761 -0.36 -60.70 4.90
N ALA A 762 0.26 -59.73 4.21
CA ALA A 762 0.49 -59.81 2.76
C ALA A 762 1.38 -61.00 2.37
N PHE A 763 2.48 -61.23 3.09
CA PHE A 763 3.35 -62.38 2.87
C PHE A 763 2.67 -63.71 3.23
N GLY A 764 1.81 -63.68 4.25
CA GLY A 764 0.92 -64.76 4.62
C GLY A 764 0.00 -65.20 3.48
N LEU A 765 -0.56 -64.27 2.71
CA LEU A 765 -1.40 -64.58 1.55
C LEU A 765 -0.66 -65.35 0.45
N PHE A 766 0.60 -64.98 0.16
CA PHE A 766 1.42 -65.69 -0.83
C PHE A 766 1.82 -67.09 -0.36
N THR A 767 2.06 -67.27 0.94
CA THR A 767 2.48 -68.55 1.54
C THR A 767 1.32 -69.37 2.10
N ASN A 768 0.08 -68.88 1.98
CA ASN A 768 -1.12 -69.43 2.61
C ASN A 768 -0.95 -69.65 4.14
N HIS A 769 -0.23 -68.74 4.80
CA HIS A 769 0.12 -68.77 6.23
C HIS A 769 0.83 -70.06 6.70
N GLN A 770 1.45 -70.82 5.80
CA GLN A 770 2.17 -72.07 6.14
C GLN A 770 3.63 -71.84 6.58
N GLY A 771 4.10 -70.59 6.54
CA GLY A 771 5.47 -70.21 6.91
C GLY A 771 6.52 -70.66 5.88
N GLY A 772 7.71 -70.07 5.95
CA GLY A 772 8.79 -70.31 4.99
C GLY A 772 8.77 -69.36 3.77
N PRO A 773 9.79 -69.40 2.91
CA PRO A 773 9.95 -68.44 1.81
C PRO A 773 8.91 -68.66 0.70
N ILE A 774 8.61 -67.59 -0.06
CA ILE A 774 7.73 -67.69 -1.23
C ILE A 774 8.45 -68.52 -2.30
N SER A 775 7.87 -69.66 -2.63
CA SER A 775 8.42 -70.62 -3.58
C SER A 775 7.75 -70.51 -4.95
N LEU A 776 8.35 -71.14 -5.96
CA LEU A 776 7.77 -71.21 -7.31
C LEU A 776 6.38 -71.85 -7.33
N ALA A 777 6.12 -72.80 -6.43
CA ALA A 777 4.80 -73.41 -6.27
C ALA A 777 3.76 -72.43 -5.72
N HIS A 778 4.18 -71.47 -4.90
CA HIS A 778 3.31 -70.42 -4.36
C HIS A 778 2.90 -69.44 -5.46
N LEU A 779 3.86 -68.97 -6.27
CA LEU A 779 3.56 -68.05 -7.37
C LEU A 779 2.67 -68.68 -8.45
N ARG A 780 2.88 -69.97 -8.79
CA ARG A 780 1.97 -70.70 -9.69
C ARG A 780 0.54 -70.73 -9.18
N ARG A 781 0.37 -70.92 -7.87
CA ARG A 781 -0.95 -70.94 -7.23
C ARG A 781 -1.61 -69.57 -7.31
N VAL A 782 -0.86 -68.51 -7.01
CA VAL A 782 -1.36 -67.13 -7.05
C VAL A 782 -1.74 -66.74 -8.48
N ALA A 783 -0.90 -67.02 -9.48
CA ALA A 783 -1.22 -66.79 -10.89
C ALA A 783 -2.50 -67.54 -11.33
N ALA A 784 -2.66 -68.80 -10.91
CA ALA A 784 -3.86 -69.58 -11.19
C ALA A 784 -5.13 -69.02 -10.51
N VAL A 785 -5.01 -68.49 -9.29
CA VAL A 785 -6.13 -67.81 -8.58
C VAL A 785 -6.51 -66.51 -9.28
N LEU A 786 -5.52 -65.76 -9.75
CA LEU A 786 -5.72 -64.51 -10.51
C LEU A 786 -6.15 -64.76 -11.96
N LYS A 787 -6.18 -66.02 -12.42
CA LYS A 787 -6.48 -66.44 -13.80
C LYS A 787 -5.54 -65.81 -14.83
N GLU A 788 -4.30 -65.58 -14.44
CA GLU A 788 -3.25 -65.09 -15.33
C GLU A 788 -2.42 -66.27 -15.86
N ASP A 789 -2.25 -66.34 -17.19
CA ASP A 789 -1.44 -67.37 -17.85
C ASP A 789 0.02 -66.90 -17.91
N VAL A 790 0.77 -67.22 -16.87
CA VAL A 790 2.17 -66.82 -16.69
C VAL A 790 3.09 -68.02 -16.90
N ASP A 791 4.07 -67.89 -17.79
CA ASP A 791 4.98 -68.98 -18.11
C ASP A 791 5.92 -69.33 -16.94
N GLU A 792 6.44 -70.57 -16.96
CA GLU A 792 7.25 -71.08 -15.85
C GLU A 792 8.62 -70.40 -15.74
N GLU A 793 9.17 -69.89 -16.84
CA GLU A 793 10.48 -69.20 -16.84
C GLU A 793 10.36 -67.82 -16.22
N LEU A 794 9.32 -67.06 -16.54
CA LEU A 794 9.04 -65.75 -15.98
C LEU A 794 8.79 -65.84 -14.47
N LEU A 795 8.09 -66.86 -13.99
CA LEU A 795 7.92 -67.08 -12.55
C LEU A 795 9.25 -67.40 -11.83
N LYS A 796 10.22 -68.02 -12.53
CA LYS A 796 11.57 -68.24 -11.98
C LYS A 796 12.36 -66.95 -11.94
N ASP A 797 12.25 -66.13 -12.98
CA ASP A 797 12.92 -64.83 -13.07
C ASP A 797 12.40 -63.87 -12.00
N MET A 798 11.09 -63.85 -11.72
CA MET A 798 10.52 -63.05 -10.63
C MET A 798 11.10 -63.42 -9.26
N ILE A 799 11.33 -64.71 -8.99
CA ILE A 799 11.96 -65.15 -7.73
C ILE A 799 13.43 -64.71 -7.68
N LEU A 800 14.15 -64.84 -8.80
CA LEU A 800 15.56 -64.45 -8.89
C LEU A 800 15.73 -62.93 -8.76
N GLU A 801 14.84 -62.14 -9.34
CA GLU A 801 14.87 -60.69 -9.23
C GLU A 801 14.58 -60.23 -7.78
N ALA A 802 13.57 -60.83 -7.15
CA ALA A 802 13.22 -60.51 -5.77
C ALA A 802 14.30 -60.92 -4.78
N ASN A 803 14.98 -62.04 -5.02
CA ASN A 803 15.95 -62.62 -4.08
C ASN A 803 17.42 -62.34 -4.43
N GLY A 804 17.67 -61.41 -5.35
CA GLY A 804 19.01 -60.97 -5.76
C GLY A 804 19.83 -62.05 -6.50
N GLY A 805 19.18 -63.00 -7.15
CA GLY A 805 19.80 -64.02 -7.99
C GLY A 805 20.34 -65.24 -7.23
N ALA A 806 19.96 -65.41 -5.96
CA ALA A 806 20.49 -66.44 -5.07
C ALA A 806 19.95 -67.87 -5.33
N GLY A 807 19.24 -68.06 -6.45
CA GLY A 807 18.69 -69.34 -6.89
C GLY A 807 17.22 -69.53 -6.54
N VAL A 808 16.46 -70.14 -7.47
CA VAL A 808 15.00 -70.31 -7.36
C VAL A 808 14.60 -71.20 -6.18
N ALA A 809 15.41 -72.20 -5.85
CA ALA A 809 15.10 -73.16 -4.77
C ALA A 809 15.09 -72.52 -3.37
N ARG A 810 15.75 -71.37 -3.19
CA ARG A 810 15.75 -70.62 -1.94
C ARG A 810 14.44 -69.89 -1.68
N GLY A 811 13.73 -69.51 -2.74
CA GLY A 811 12.55 -68.66 -2.67
C GLY A 811 12.87 -67.22 -2.23
N VAL A 812 11.82 -66.45 -1.95
CA VAL A 812 11.89 -65.04 -1.49
C VAL A 812 11.55 -64.98 -0.01
N LYS A 813 12.42 -64.39 0.80
CA LYS A 813 12.21 -64.19 2.24
C LYS A 813 11.38 -62.92 2.50
N MET A 814 10.91 -62.76 3.75
CA MET A 814 10.01 -61.67 4.16
C MET A 814 10.60 -60.28 3.93
N ASP A 815 11.87 -60.11 4.27
CA ASP A 815 12.67 -58.88 4.08
C ASP A 815 12.83 -58.53 2.59
N GLU A 816 13.12 -59.53 1.76
CA GLU A 816 13.23 -59.38 0.30
C GLU A 816 11.87 -59.05 -0.33
N PHE A 817 10.79 -59.60 0.20
CA PHE A 817 9.43 -59.27 -0.21
C PHE A 817 9.02 -57.84 0.17
N ASP A 818 9.37 -57.36 1.38
CA ASP A 818 9.13 -55.97 1.78
C ASP A 818 9.81 -54.98 0.83
N GLU A 819 11.07 -55.26 0.46
CA GLU A 819 11.83 -54.41 -0.46
C GLU A 819 11.21 -54.38 -1.87
N VAL A 820 10.72 -55.51 -2.37
CA VAL A 820 9.98 -55.56 -3.65
C VAL A 820 8.71 -54.72 -3.57
N MET A 821 7.95 -54.82 -2.47
CA MET A 821 6.69 -54.07 -2.31
C MET A 821 6.92 -52.56 -2.15
N ARG A 822 8.00 -52.15 -1.47
CA ARG A 822 8.45 -50.74 -1.41
C ARG A 822 8.87 -50.22 -2.78
N ARG A 823 9.65 -51.00 -3.56
CA ARG A 823 10.06 -50.61 -4.92
C ARG A 823 8.87 -50.51 -5.89
N ALA A 824 7.86 -51.35 -5.71
CA ALA A 824 6.60 -51.29 -6.45
C ALA A 824 5.69 -50.13 -6.01
N GLY A 825 6.06 -49.37 -4.97
CA GLY A 825 5.31 -48.22 -4.47
C GLY A 825 4.06 -48.59 -3.67
N VAL A 826 3.94 -49.84 -3.21
CA VAL A 826 2.82 -50.31 -2.39
C VAL A 826 2.90 -49.76 -0.97
N TRP A 827 4.13 -49.60 -0.46
CA TRP A 827 4.43 -48.97 0.82
C TRP A 827 5.20 -47.66 0.55
N ARG A 828 4.80 -46.55 1.19
CA ARG A 828 5.49 -45.25 1.10
C ARG A 828 6.22 -44.93 2.39
#